data_AF-A0A5K7ZKA1-F1
#
_entry.id   AF-A0A5K7ZKA1-F1
#
_cell.length_a   1.000
_cell.length_b   1.000
_cell.length_c   1.000
_cell.angle_alpha   90.00
_cell.angle_beta   90.00
_cell.angle_gamma   90.00
#
_symmetry.space_group_name_H-M   'P 1'
#
loop_
_entity.id
_entity.type
_entity.pdbx_description
1 polymer ?
#
loop_
_entity_poly.entity_id
_entity_poly.type
_entity_poly.pdbx_seq_one_letter_code
_entity_poly.pdbx_strand_id
1 'polypeptide(L)'
;MKIGRCGKRLLLLALSGWLFLNTSAWAKAIDLTDDAGNVIHLDAAPQRIVSLVPSATEIIFAIGGGERVAGITHHSSALRGAADKPVVGGFFSPSRQRIMALKPDLIIASSLNAKRIGAPDNGIPVLVLNIRKMADAFRHIRLMGDILDRKAEAGALVEKNRRQLDLIARKVAGIPPDRRKRVMRLMGGGPIMTPGNDSFQNEMIRAAGGIAPDFGQAGSVVPVSREQWTDFNPQVLYGCGWDLKADDPIFEQEGWNQVDAVRQHRIHGFPCALTCRAGVHLGDFVAWLASLIYSEEFADADHEVLPRRVLDRRPVAIDLNCVASAVVAIDTIHDFPNKSLIIDFKSPRRIVSTLEGERDGILTVGNHYTPPPCWALTPMTGLEGLHQELYPVIDREKASTSFLFTGADMGNLSIQKETYREMTVYALVTAGVRGNAVRMSRDVGNYYEPGTINMIVLTNRRLTSRAMTRAIISATEGKTAALQDLDIRSSYLPLTAAATGTGTDNIIVVQGDGAAVDNAGGHCKMGELIARTAYAGVREAIFKQNGIVGRRNIFQRLVDRHLSVLQLVGKAECDCIDEDRAFAGRVEQALLDPMVAGFLEAALAISDGAEREKVADLKAYQDWCLDMAGRIAGQPVDALITFVADEKIPNALAMALNAVFTGVARAPQLQAN
;
A
#
# COMPACT_ATOMS: atom_id res chain seq x y z
N MET A 1 -59.80 15.55 66.93
CA MET A 1 -59.53 14.55 67.99
C MET A 1 -58.03 14.25 68.00
N LYS A 2 -57.48 14.05 69.20
CA LYS A 2 -56.05 14.12 69.60
C LYS A 2 -55.05 13.25 68.81
N ILE A 3 -53.85 13.84 68.58
CA ILE A 3 -52.46 13.34 68.80
C ILE A 3 -52.04 12.08 67.99
N GLY A 4 -50.89 11.98 67.29
CA GLY A 4 -49.59 12.62 67.55
C GLY A 4 -48.53 12.44 66.47
N ARG A 5 -47.36 12.99 66.81
CA ARG A 5 -46.13 13.27 66.04
C ARG A 5 -45.33 12.03 65.63
N CYS A 6 -44.70 12.07 64.45
CA CYS A 6 -43.29 11.70 64.13
C CYS A 6 -43.14 11.64 62.59
N GLY A 7 -42.14 12.17 61.91
CA GLY A 7 -40.95 12.92 62.26
C GLY A 7 -40.28 13.40 60.96
N LYS A 8 -39.94 14.68 60.89
CA LYS A 8 -38.92 15.21 59.98
C LYS A 8 -37.57 14.99 60.65
N ARG A 9 -36.67 14.23 60.03
CA ARG A 9 -35.20 14.28 60.17
C ARG A 9 -34.58 13.11 59.41
N LEU A 10 -33.96 13.37 58.26
CA LEU A 10 -32.63 12.86 57.92
C LEU A 10 -32.13 13.57 56.65
N LEU A 11 -31.58 14.77 56.86
CA LEU A 11 -30.56 15.36 56.01
C LEU A 11 -29.22 15.00 56.68
N LEU A 12 -28.18 14.70 55.89
CA LEU A 12 -26.78 14.45 56.27
C LEU A 12 -26.45 13.04 56.82
N LEU A 13 -25.99 12.16 55.92
CA LEU A 13 -24.83 11.25 56.07
C LEU A 13 -24.89 10.13 55.01
N ALA A 14 -24.25 10.36 53.86
CA ALA A 14 -23.71 9.29 52.99
C ALA A 14 -22.80 9.92 51.92
N LEU A 15 -21.80 10.68 52.39
CA LEU A 15 -20.69 11.19 51.58
C LEU A 15 -19.46 10.35 51.98
N SER A 16 -19.49 9.05 51.68
CA SER A 16 -18.38 8.12 51.90
C SER A 16 -18.66 6.82 51.15
N GLY A 17 -17.92 6.56 50.06
CA GLY A 17 -17.94 5.25 49.41
C GLY A 17 -18.03 5.23 47.89
N TRP A 18 -17.57 6.27 47.18
CA TRP A 18 -17.02 6.07 45.84
C TRP A 18 -15.50 6.04 45.97
N LEU A 19 -15.00 4.99 46.62
CA LEU A 19 -13.61 4.60 46.43
C LEU A 19 -13.50 4.20 44.96
N PHE A 20 -12.74 5.00 44.22
CA PHE A 20 -12.06 4.57 43.02
C PHE A 20 -11.37 3.24 43.32
N LEU A 21 -11.97 2.12 42.92
CA LEU A 21 -11.20 0.95 42.53
C LEU A 21 -10.52 1.31 41.20
N ASN A 22 -9.54 2.22 41.26
CA ASN A 22 -8.40 2.16 40.39
C ASN A 22 -7.71 0.85 40.78
N THR A 23 -8.13 -0.25 40.19
CA THR A 23 -7.24 -1.39 40.04
C THR A 23 -6.10 -0.86 39.19
N SER A 24 -5.03 -0.40 39.84
CA SER A 24 -3.73 -0.27 39.23
C SER A 24 -3.47 -1.64 38.61
N ALA A 25 -3.69 -1.77 37.29
CA ALA A 25 -3.17 -2.89 36.55
C ALA A 25 -1.67 -2.82 36.78
N TRP A 26 -1.15 -3.71 37.63
CA TRP A 26 0.28 -3.80 37.88
C TRP A 26 0.93 -4.02 36.52
N ALA A 27 1.62 -3.00 36.01
CA ALA A 27 2.37 -3.11 34.78
C ALA A 27 3.40 -4.21 35.01
N LYS A 28 3.23 -5.32 34.29
CA LYS A 28 4.11 -6.46 34.44
C LYS A 28 5.42 -6.12 33.74
N ALA A 29 6.53 -6.16 34.48
CA ALA A 29 7.85 -6.04 33.89
C ALA A 29 8.04 -7.13 32.81
N ILE A 30 8.65 -6.76 31.69
CA ILE A 30 8.87 -7.62 30.54
C ILE A 30 10.38 -7.73 30.32
N ASP A 31 10.91 -8.93 30.53
CA ASP A 31 12.25 -9.30 30.11
C ASP A 31 12.19 -9.97 28.74
N LEU A 32 13.01 -9.50 27.81
CA LEU A 32 13.10 -10.06 26.47
C LEU A 32 14.52 -10.04 25.94
N THR A 33 14.83 -10.96 25.04
CA THR A 33 16.13 -11.01 24.35
C THR A 33 15.98 -10.52 22.93
N ASP A 34 16.82 -9.56 22.54
CA ASP A 34 16.86 -9.02 21.19
C ASP A 34 17.70 -9.87 20.23
N ASP A 35 17.80 -9.46 18.96
CA ASP A 35 18.54 -10.22 17.93
C ASP A 35 20.05 -10.03 18.00
N ALA A 36 20.52 -9.12 18.84
CA ALA A 36 21.92 -8.95 19.18
C ALA A 36 22.33 -9.76 20.42
N GLY A 37 21.38 -10.47 21.07
CA GLY A 37 21.60 -11.27 22.26
C GLY A 37 21.53 -10.48 23.57
N ASN A 38 21.11 -9.21 23.53
CA ASN A 38 20.97 -8.39 24.72
C ASN A 38 19.66 -8.69 25.45
N VAL A 39 19.71 -8.72 26.78
CA VAL A 39 18.50 -8.74 27.60
C VAL A 39 18.01 -7.30 27.77
N ILE A 40 16.79 -7.03 27.32
CA ILE A 40 16.11 -5.76 27.47
C ILE A 40 15.08 -5.90 28.58
N HIS A 41 15.22 -5.08 29.62
CA HIS A 41 14.27 -4.97 30.71
C HIS A 41 13.31 -3.80 30.44
N LEU A 42 12.01 -4.05 30.46
CA LEU A 42 10.99 -3.02 30.38
C LEU A 42 10.14 -3.06 31.65
N ASP A 43 10.15 -1.99 32.43
CA ASP A 43 9.34 -1.90 33.66
C ASP A 43 7.83 -1.98 33.39
N ALA A 44 7.42 -1.54 32.20
CA ALA A 44 6.03 -1.52 31.75
C ALA A 44 5.95 -1.59 30.22
N ALA A 45 4.75 -1.86 29.69
CA ALA A 45 4.48 -1.77 28.26
C ALA A 45 4.74 -0.33 27.73
N PRO A 46 5.59 -0.16 26.71
CA PRO A 46 6.01 1.15 26.21
C PRO A 46 4.84 1.95 25.65
N GLN A 47 4.85 3.25 25.92
CA GLN A 47 3.81 4.21 25.54
C GLN A 47 4.27 5.09 24.37
N ARG A 48 5.58 5.23 24.15
CA ARG A 48 6.20 6.17 23.19
C ARG A 48 7.35 5.49 22.43
N ILE A 49 6.99 4.69 21.45
CA ILE A 49 7.92 3.93 20.63
C ILE A 49 8.39 4.77 19.45
N VAL A 50 9.71 4.85 19.23
CA VAL A 50 10.27 5.25 17.94
C VAL A 50 10.74 4.01 17.20
N SER A 51 10.13 3.74 16.04
CA SER A 51 10.45 2.56 15.22
C SER A 51 11.26 2.97 13.99
N LEU A 52 12.50 2.51 13.95
CA LEU A 52 13.42 2.74 12.83
C LEU A 52 13.35 1.62 11.78
N VAL A 53 12.74 0.48 12.12
CA VAL A 53 12.68 -0.72 11.28
C VAL A 53 11.30 -0.82 10.61
N PRO A 54 11.19 -0.72 9.27
CA PRO A 54 9.89 -0.70 8.61
C PRO A 54 9.02 -1.95 8.85
N SER A 55 9.61 -3.15 8.90
CA SER A 55 8.87 -4.39 9.20
C SER A 55 8.33 -4.41 10.63
N ALA A 56 9.07 -3.87 11.61
CA ALA A 56 8.58 -3.74 12.98
C ALA A 56 7.44 -2.73 13.06
N THR A 57 7.55 -1.59 12.37
CA THR A 57 6.46 -0.62 12.28
C THR A 57 5.21 -1.25 11.70
N GLU A 58 5.32 -2.00 10.60
CA GLU A 58 4.18 -2.74 10.01
C GLU A 58 3.51 -3.68 11.01
N ILE A 59 4.29 -4.47 11.74
CA ILE A 59 3.78 -5.40 12.75
C ILE A 59 3.01 -4.64 13.83
N ILE A 60 3.57 -3.56 14.36
CA ILE A 60 2.94 -2.75 15.42
C ILE A 60 1.57 -2.23 14.98
N PHE A 61 1.47 -1.69 13.75
CA PHE A 61 0.20 -1.21 13.21
C PHE A 61 -0.79 -2.35 12.94
N ALA A 62 -0.32 -3.48 12.39
CA ALA A 62 -1.16 -4.63 12.07
C ALA A 62 -1.81 -5.27 13.32
N ILE A 63 -1.15 -5.24 14.47
CA ILE A 63 -1.67 -5.77 15.74
C ILE A 63 -2.40 -4.72 16.59
N GLY A 64 -2.68 -3.53 16.04
CA GLY A 64 -3.44 -2.48 16.73
C GLY A 64 -2.64 -1.67 17.76
N GLY A 65 -1.31 -1.65 17.66
CA GLY A 65 -0.41 -0.90 18.53
C GLY A 65 0.02 0.47 18.00
N GLY A 66 -0.50 0.92 16.86
CA GLY A 66 -0.06 2.15 16.17
C GLY A 66 -0.14 3.43 17.00
N GLU A 67 -1.05 3.51 17.98
CA GLU A 67 -1.15 4.64 18.91
C GLU A 67 0.10 4.81 19.78
N ARG A 68 0.82 3.71 20.09
CA ARG A 68 2.06 3.75 20.88
C ARG A 68 3.27 4.25 20.09
N VAL A 69 3.15 4.39 18.77
CA VAL A 69 4.24 4.85 17.90
C VAL A 69 4.29 6.38 17.90
N ALA A 70 5.39 6.94 18.41
CA ALA A 70 5.68 8.37 18.46
C ALA A 70 6.51 8.87 17.26
N GLY A 71 7.25 7.98 16.58
CA GLY A 71 8.05 8.35 15.41
C GLY A 71 8.40 7.16 14.53
N ILE A 72 8.56 7.43 13.23
CA ILE A 72 8.81 6.41 12.20
C ILE A 72 9.85 6.89 11.18
N THR A 73 10.42 5.96 10.40
CA THR A 73 11.14 6.35 9.18
C THR A 73 10.17 6.69 8.06
N HIS A 74 10.62 7.49 7.08
CA HIS A 74 9.76 7.85 5.94
C HIS A 74 9.32 6.63 5.11
N HIS A 75 10.07 5.51 5.15
CA HIS A 75 9.72 4.25 4.49
C HIS A 75 8.46 3.56 5.05
N SER A 76 7.99 3.99 6.22
CA SER A 76 6.77 3.52 6.87
C SER A 76 5.63 4.55 6.84
N SER A 77 5.85 5.74 6.29
CA SER A 77 4.86 6.82 6.32
C SER A 77 3.59 6.52 5.52
N ALA A 78 3.69 5.66 4.49
CA ALA A 78 2.56 5.20 3.70
C ALA A 78 1.73 4.08 4.35
N LEU A 79 2.11 3.60 5.54
CA LEU A 79 1.31 2.63 6.27
C LEU A 79 -0.02 3.25 6.71
N ARG A 80 -1.09 2.44 6.69
CA ARG A 80 -2.41 2.88 7.13
C ARG A 80 -2.34 3.34 8.58
N GLY A 81 -2.77 4.57 8.84
CA GLY A 81 -2.72 5.21 10.16
C GLY A 81 -1.37 5.85 10.52
N ALA A 82 -0.36 5.77 9.66
CA ALA A 82 0.98 6.33 9.91
C ALA A 82 1.20 7.72 9.29
N ALA A 83 0.25 8.22 8.47
CA ALA A 83 0.41 9.45 7.70
C ALA A 83 0.76 10.69 8.54
N ASP A 84 0.20 10.80 9.75
CA ASP A 84 0.44 11.92 10.67
C ASP A 84 1.59 11.67 11.66
N LYS A 85 2.25 10.51 11.60
CA LYS A 85 3.33 10.19 12.55
C LYS A 85 4.60 11.00 12.19
N PRO A 86 5.29 11.58 13.20
CA PRO A 86 6.56 12.26 12.97
C PRO A 86 7.59 11.39 12.26
N VAL A 87 8.14 11.91 11.17
CA VAL A 87 9.25 11.28 10.45
C VAL A 87 10.57 11.66 11.14
N VAL A 88 11.36 10.65 11.51
CA VAL A 88 12.66 10.81 12.19
C VAL A 88 13.86 10.50 11.29
N GLY A 89 13.67 10.45 9.97
CA GLY A 89 14.71 10.21 8.97
C GLY A 89 14.48 8.94 8.14
N GLY A 90 15.51 8.52 7.41
CA GLY A 90 15.53 7.31 6.61
C GLY A 90 15.97 6.08 7.39
N PHE A 91 15.79 4.90 6.80
CA PHE A 91 16.30 3.65 7.38
C PHE A 91 17.83 3.66 7.43
N PHE A 92 18.51 4.22 6.43
CA PHE A 92 19.98 4.31 6.44
C PHE A 92 20.51 5.54 7.19
N SER A 93 19.68 6.59 7.31
CA SER A 93 20.05 7.89 7.88
C SER A 93 19.02 8.38 8.91
N PRO A 94 18.86 7.69 10.06
CA PRO A 94 17.99 8.16 11.14
C PRO A 94 18.58 9.43 11.81
N SER A 95 17.71 10.34 12.25
CA SER A 95 18.07 11.59 12.93
C SER A 95 18.05 11.43 14.45
N ARG A 96 19.21 11.24 15.08
CA ARG A 96 19.34 11.09 16.55
C ARG A 96 18.64 12.22 17.30
N GLN A 97 18.87 13.47 16.88
CA GLN A 97 18.25 14.65 17.50
C GLN A 97 16.72 14.59 17.50
N ARG A 98 16.10 14.25 16.36
CA ARG A 98 14.63 14.14 16.27
C ARG A 98 14.09 12.96 17.07
N ILE A 99 14.81 11.83 17.08
CA ILE A 99 14.45 10.66 17.89
C ILE A 99 14.41 11.07 19.37
N MET A 100 15.47 11.69 19.88
CA MET A 100 15.55 12.11 21.28
C MET A 100 14.51 13.20 21.63
N ALA A 101 14.22 14.12 20.70
CA ALA A 101 13.21 15.17 20.89
C ALA A 101 11.80 14.58 21.12
N LEU A 102 11.52 13.39 20.60
CA LEU A 102 10.26 12.68 20.84
C LEU A 102 10.19 12.02 22.22
N LYS A 103 11.25 12.05 23.03
CA LYS A 103 11.31 11.43 24.36
C LYS A 103 10.74 10.00 24.36
N PRO A 104 11.32 9.07 23.57
CA PRO A 104 10.83 7.71 23.51
C PRO A 104 11.11 6.97 24.81
N ASP A 105 10.26 5.99 25.12
CA ASP A 105 10.51 5.00 26.18
C ASP A 105 10.98 3.65 25.61
N LEU A 106 10.95 3.48 24.28
CA LEU A 106 11.56 2.37 23.56
C LEU A 106 11.98 2.81 22.15
N ILE A 107 13.17 2.42 21.73
CA ILE A 107 13.62 2.56 20.33
C ILE A 107 13.74 1.17 19.71
N ILE A 108 13.07 0.94 18.58
CA ILE A 108 13.22 -0.29 17.80
C ILE A 108 14.13 0.00 16.62
N ALA A 109 15.24 -0.74 16.52
CA ALA A 109 16.33 -0.48 15.59
C ALA A 109 16.83 -1.77 14.94
N SER A 110 17.40 -1.69 13.74
CA SER A 110 18.31 -2.74 13.25
C SER A 110 19.71 -2.54 13.83
N SER A 111 20.61 -3.52 13.71
CA SER A 111 22.01 -3.32 14.13
C SER A 111 22.68 -2.13 13.41
N LEU A 112 22.31 -1.89 12.15
CA LEU A 112 22.76 -0.72 11.39
C LEU A 112 22.27 0.58 12.04
N ASN A 113 20.98 0.64 12.39
CA ASN A 113 20.39 1.83 13.01
C ASN A 113 21.00 2.09 14.39
N ALA A 114 21.12 1.05 15.21
CA ALA A 114 21.69 1.14 16.55
C ALA A 114 23.11 1.70 16.52
N LYS A 115 23.95 1.22 15.60
CA LYS A 115 25.30 1.78 15.39
C LYS A 115 25.26 3.26 14.98
N ARG A 116 24.30 3.65 14.14
CA ARG A 116 24.19 5.02 13.62
C ARG A 116 23.69 6.04 14.64
N ILE A 117 22.76 5.66 15.51
CA ILE A 117 22.20 6.53 16.55
C ILE A 117 23.06 6.58 17.83
N GLY A 118 23.96 5.61 18.01
CA GLY A 118 24.79 5.47 19.21
C GLY A 118 23.97 5.09 20.45
N ALA A 119 24.65 5.02 21.60
CA ALA A 119 23.96 4.82 22.88
C ALA A 119 23.08 6.05 23.20
N PRO A 120 21.81 5.87 23.60
CA PRO A 120 20.97 6.98 24.05
C PRO A 120 21.48 7.55 25.39
N ASP A 121 21.49 8.87 25.52
CA ASP A 121 22.08 9.57 26.69
C ASP A 121 21.36 9.29 28.03
N ASN A 122 20.13 8.76 27.97
CA ASN A 122 19.21 8.65 29.11
C ASN A 122 18.82 7.21 29.48
N GLY A 123 19.57 6.19 29.04
CA GLY A 123 19.26 4.79 29.33
C GLY A 123 18.00 4.25 28.67
N ILE A 124 17.50 4.92 27.62
CA ILE A 124 16.33 4.47 26.85
C ILE A 124 16.66 3.10 26.24
N PRO A 125 15.82 2.08 26.45
CA PRO A 125 16.07 0.75 25.89
C PRO A 125 16.04 0.79 24.36
N VAL A 126 17.02 0.13 23.74
CA VAL A 126 17.11 -0.06 22.29
C VAL A 126 16.91 -1.54 21.98
N LEU A 127 15.78 -1.88 21.37
CA LEU A 127 15.46 -3.23 20.93
C LEU A 127 16.00 -3.45 19.51
N VAL A 128 17.04 -4.27 19.39
CA VAL A 128 17.67 -4.59 18.11
C VAL A 128 16.96 -5.77 17.41
N LEU A 129 16.37 -5.51 16.24
CA LEU A 129 15.71 -6.51 15.40
C LEU A 129 16.41 -6.61 14.04
N ASN A 130 16.86 -7.82 13.69
CA ASN A 130 17.47 -8.18 12.42
C ASN A 130 16.76 -9.38 11.82
N ILE A 131 16.30 -9.24 10.58
CA ILE A 131 15.64 -10.35 9.90
C ILE A 131 16.61 -11.06 8.97
N ARG A 132 16.90 -12.33 9.27
CA ARG A 132 17.73 -13.20 8.43
C ARG A 132 16.93 -14.37 7.89
N LYS A 133 15.99 -14.92 8.67
CA LYS A 133 15.15 -16.05 8.29
C LYS A 133 13.67 -15.73 8.40
N MET A 134 12.83 -16.51 7.73
CA MET A 134 11.37 -16.46 7.86
C MET A 134 10.93 -16.69 9.31
N ALA A 135 11.65 -17.52 10.05
CA ALA A 135 11.39 -17.77 11.47
C ALA A 135 11.50 -16.49 12.34
N ASP A 136 12.39 -15.56 11.97
CA ASP A 136 12.56 -14.29 12.68
C ASP A 136 11.29 -13.43 12.57
N ALA A 137 10.62 -13.42 11.41
CA ALA A 137 9.36 -12.69 11.24
C ALA A 137 8.31 -13.14 12.27
N PHE A 138 8.13 -14.45 12.43
CA PHE A 138 7.16 -14.99 13.39
C PHE A 138 7.56 -14.68 14.83
N ARG A 139 8.86 -14.68 15.14
CA ARG A 139 9.37 -14.32 16.47
C ARG A 139 9.15 -12.83 16.73
N HIS A 140 9.44 -11.95 15.78
CA HIS A 140 9.22 -10.51 15.89
C HIS A 140 7.74 -10.17 16.07
N ILE A 141 6.83 -10.84 15.35
CA ILE A 141 5.38 -10.66 15.54
C ILE A 141 4.98 -10.98 16.98
N ARG A 142 5.40 -12.13 17.50
CA ARG A 142 5.10 -12.53 18.89
C ARG A 142 5.72 -11.56 19.90
N LEU A 143 6.96 -11.18 19.69
CA LEU A 143 7.67 -10.22 20.55
C LEU A 143 6.94 -8.88 20.62
N MET A 144 6.47 -8.35 19.49
CA MET A 144 5.65 -7.13 19.48
C MET A 144 4.33 -7.33 20.20
N GLY A 145 3.69 -8.50 20.05
CA GLY A 145 2.50 -8.88 20.80
C GLY A 145 2.71 -8.94 22.31
N ASP A 146 3.87 -9.41 22.76
CA ASP A 146 4.25 -9.43 24.18
C ASP A 146 4.50 -8.01 24.70
N ILE A 147 5.28 -7.20 23.99
CA ILE A 147 5.64 -5.83 24.37
C ILE A 147 4.41 -4.92 24.45
N LEU A 148 3.46 -5.08 23.53
CA LEU A 148 2.31 -4.18 23.38
C LEU A 148 1.03 -4.69 24.04
N ASP A 149 1.08 -5.84 24.72
CA ASP A 149 -0.11 -6.52 25.25
C ASP A 149 -1.18 -6.78 24.17
N ARG A 150 -0.73 -7.38 23.07
CA ARG A 150 -1.50 -7.72 21.85
C ARG A 150 -1.22 -9.15 21.39
N LYS A 151 -1.10 -10.08 22.33
CA LYS A 151 -0.71 -11.47 22.05
C LYS A 151 -1.74 -12.20 21.19
N ALA A 152 -3.03 -11.90 21.36
CA ALA A 152 -4.10 -12.51 20.58
C ALA A 152 -4.04 -12.08 19.10
N GLU A 153 -3.86 -10.78 18.86
CA GLU A 153 -3.72 -10.19 17.53
C GLU A 153 -2.44 -10.65 16.84
N ALA A 154 -1.32 -10.67 17.57
CA ALA A 154 -0.06 -11.21 17.08
C ALA A 154 -0.17 -12.71 16.73
N GLY A 155 -0.84 -13.51 17.59
CA GLY A 155 -1.13 -14.91 17.34
C GLY A 155 -1.96 -15.11 16.07
N ALA A 156 -3.04 -14.36 15.91
CA ALA A 156 -3.88 -14.40 14.72
C ALA A 156 -3.10 -14.04 13.43
N LEU A 157 -2.20 -13.06 13.50
CA LEU A 157 -1.34 -12.68 12.38
C LEU A 157 -0.33 -13.78 12.01
N VAL A 158 0.28 -14.43 13.00
CA VAL A 158 1.16 -15.59 12.79
C VAL A 158 0.39 -16.73 12.13
N GLU A 159 -0.79 -17.07 12.65
CA GLU A 159 -1.61 -18.15 12.13
C GLU A 159 -2.13 -17.87 10.70
N LYS A 160 -2.46 -16.61 10.37
CA LYS A 160 -2.77 -16.21 8.99
C LYS A 160 -1.62 -16.58 8.04
N ASN A 161 -0.39 -16.15 8.38
CA ASN A 161 0.78 -16.40 7.55
C ASN A 161 1.10 -17.90 7.46
N ARG A 162 0.98 -18.66 8.56
CA ARG A 162 1.19 -20.12 8.57
C ARG A 162 0.22 -20.85 7.67
N ARG A 163 -1.08 -20.54 7.74
CA ARG A 163 -2.10 -21.16 6.88
C ARG A 163 -1.83 -20.94 5.40
N GLN A 164 -1.31 -19.77 5.03
CA GLN A 164 -0.91 -19.49 3.64
C GLN A 164 0.30 -20.33 3.23
N LEU A 165 1.34 -20.41 4.06
CA LEU A 165 2.49 -21.27 3.79
C LEU A 165 2.11 -22.75 3.69
N ASP A 166 1.21 -23.24 4.57
CA ASP A 166 0.72 -24.61 4.55
C ASP A 166 -0.14 -24.91 3.31
N LEU A 167 -0.92 -23.93 2.83
CA LEU A 167 -1.63 -24.05 1.55
C LEU A 167 -0.65 -24.17 0.38
N ILE A 168 0.33 -23.27 0.31
CA ILE A 168 1.33 -23.30 -0.76
C ILE A 168 2.15 -24.59 -0.71
N ALA A 169 2.57 -25.04 0.47
CA ALA A 169 3.29 -26.30 0.64
C ALA A 169 2.50 -27.49 0.04
N ARG A 170 1.18 -27.55 0.26
CA ARG A 170 0.31 -28.57 -0.34
C ARG A 170 0.23 -28.46 -1.85
N LYS A 171 0.06 -27.25 -2.40
CA LYS A 171 0.01 -27.05 -3.86
C LYS A 171 1.34 -27.41 -4.52
N VAL A 172 2.46 -26.94 -3.98
CA VAL A 172 3.79 -27.21 -4.59
C VAL A 172 4.27 -28.65 -4.38
N ALA A 173 3.70 -29.40 -3.44
CA ALA A 173 3.97 -30.83 -3.27
C ALA A 173 3.52 -31.66 -4.49
N GLY A 174 2.50 -31.19 -5.21
CA GLY A 174 2.05 -31.80 -6.48
C GLY A 174 2.96 -31.50 -7.67
N ILE A 175 3.93 -30.58 -7.53
CA ILE A 175 4.83 -30.20 -8.63
C ILE A 175 6.04 -31.14 -8.67
N PRO A 176 6.25 -31.88 -9.78
CA PRO A 176 7.40 -32.76 -9.95
C PRO A 176 8.75 -32.02 -9.78
N PRO A 177 9.77 -32.65 -9.18
CA PRO A 177 11.07 -32.01 -8.97
C PRO A 177 11.72 -31.45 -10.26
N ASP A 178 11.56 -32.12 -11.38
CA ASP A 178 12.06 -31.73 -12.71
C ASP A 178 11.30 -30.54 -13.33
N ARG A 179 10.08 -30.26 -12.86
CA ARG A 179 9.30 -29.08 -13.27
C ARG A 179 9.57 -27.84 -12.41
N ARG A 180 10.29 -27.97 -11.30
CA ARG A 180 10.58 -26.85 -10.41
C ARG A 180 11.47 -25.81 -11.10
N LYS A 181 11.10 -24.53 -10.96
CA LYS A 181 11.81 -23.44 -11.65
C LYS A 181 12.94 -22.88 -10.80
N ARG A 182 14.05 -22.54 -11.44
CA ARG A 182 15.14 -21.77 -10.84
C ARG A 182 14.75 -20.30 -10.77
N VAL A 183 14.74 -19.74 -9.56
CA VAL A 183 14.25 -18.39 -9.29
C VAL A 183 15.33 -17.60 -8.59
N MET A 184 15.58 -16.38 -9.04
CA MET A 184 16.56 -15.48 -8.41
C MET A 184 15.96 -14.11 -8.13
N ARG A 185 16.24 -13.59 -6.94
CA ARG A 185 15.93 -12.20 -6.58
C ARG A 185 17.10 -11.30 -6.94
N LEU A 186 16.81 -10.17 -7.57
CA LEU A 186 17.80 -9.14 -7.89
C LEU A 186 17.85 -8.04 -6.81
N MET A 187 19.06 -7.55 -6.52
CA MET A 187 19.36 -6.53 -5.52
C MET A 187 20.17 -5.38 -6.13
N GLY A 188 19.77 -4.13 -5.88
CA GLY A 188 20.54 -2.93 -6.26
C GLY A 188 20.38 -2.48 -7.71
N GLY A 189 21.13 -1.44 -8.10
CA GLY A 189 21.14 -0.83 -9.45
C GLY A 189 22.54 -0.74 -10.07
N GLY A 190 23.43 -1.66 -9.71
CA GLY A 190 24.81 -1.79 -10.22
C GLY A 190 25.04 -3.16 -10.86
N PRO A 191 26.20 -3.84 -10.65
CA PRO A 191 26.36 -5.23 -11.12
C PRO A 191 25.27 -6.13 -10.54
N ILE A 192 24.96 -7.25 -11.20
CA ILE A 192 23.92 -8.17 -10.71
C ILE A 192 24.28 -8.67 -9.32
N MET A 193 23.43 -8.35 -8.33
CA MET A 193 23.54 -8.84 -6.96
C MET A 193 22.29 -9.64 -6.59
N THR A 194 22.43 -10.56 -5.65
CA THR A 194 21.34 -11.38 -5.12
C THR A 194 21.43 -11.51 -3.59
N PRO A 195 20.38 -11.91 -2.86
CA PRO A 195 20.49 -12.23 -1.44
C PRO A 195 21.39 -13.47 -1.22
N GLY A 196 22.17 -13.47 -0.13
CA GLY A 196 23.00 -14.61 0.25
C GLY A 196 22.18 -15.84 0.67
N ASN A 197 22.87 -16.97 0.85
CA ASN A 197 22.27 -18.27 1.15
C ASN A 197 21.47 -18.30 2.46
N ASP A 198 21.85 -17.46 3.42
CA ASP A 198 21.26 -17.33 4.76
C ASP A 198 20.06 -16.37 4.80
N SER A 199 19.58 -15.91 3.64
CA SER A 199 18.55 -14.89 3.54
C SER A 199 17.12 -15.43 3.52
N PHE A 200 16.22 -14.72 4.17
CA PHE A 200 14.79 -15.05 4.21
C PHE A 200 14.18 -14.99 2.81
N GLN A 201 14.75 -14.20 1.89
CA GLN A 201 14.28 -14.13 0.51
C GLN A 201 14.53 -15.42 -0.26
N ASN A 202 15.67 -16.07 -0.03
CA ASN A 202 15.92 -17.40 -0.58
C ASN A 202 15.08 -18.48 0.13
N GLU A 203 14.77 -18.33 1.42
CA GLU A 203 13.77 -19.19 2.09
C GLU A 203 12.36 -19.00 1.50
N MET A 204 11.93 -17.78 1.17
CA MET A 204 10.65 -17.51 0.52
C MET A 204 10.56 -18.11 -0.88
N ILE A 205 11.64 -18.07 -1.66
CA ILE A 205 11.72 -18.75 -2.97
C ILE A 205 11.47 -20.25 -2.80
N ARG A 206 12.16 -20.88 -1.83
CA ARG A 206 12.00 -22.31 -1.55
C ARG A 206 10.59 -22.65 -1.06
N ALA A 207 10.02 -21.81 -0.19
CA ALA A 207 8.65 -21.95 0.30
C ALA A 207 7.61 -21.82 -0.82
N ALA A 208 7.90 -21.00 -1.85
CA ALA A 208 7.09 -20.88 -3.06
C ALA A 208 7.29 -22.06 -4.05
N GLY A 209 8.08 -23.07 -3.68
CA GLY A 209 8.38 -24.23 -4.51
C GLY A 209 9.47 -24.01 -5.57
N GLY A 210 10.13 -22.85 -5.57
CA GLY A 210 11.24 -22.55 -6.47
C GLY A 210 12.58 -23.09 -5.99
N ILE A 211 13.55 -23.17 -6.90
CA ILE A 211 14.96 -23.45 -6.61
C ILE A 211 15.66 -22.10 -6.47
N ALA A 212 16.13 -21.78 -5.26
CA ALA A 212 16.88 -20.54 -4.97
C ALA A 212 18.38 -20.70 -5.31
N PRO A 213 19.11 -19.61 -5.61
CA PRO A 213 20.55 -19.67 -5.78
C PRO A 213 21.24 -20.11 -4.48
N ASP A 214 22.31 -20.90 -4.65
CA ASP A 214 23.22 -21.30 -3.59
C ASP A 214 24.65 -21.12 -4.10
N PHE A 215 25.24 -19.96 -3.79
CA PHE A 215 26.57 -19.56 -4.28
C PHE A 215 27.65 -19.62 -3.20
N GLY A 216 27.37 -20.31 -2.09
CA GLY A 216 28.29 -20.43 -0.94
C GLY A 216 28.54 -19.14 -0.16
N GLN A 217 27.80 -18.05 -0.43
CA GLN A 217 28.01 -16.74 0.21
C GLN A 217 26.83 -16.38 1.12
N ALA A 218 27.12 -15.95 2.35
CA ALA A 218 26.14 -15.41 3.30
C ALA A 218 26.15 -13.87 3.29
N GLY A 219 25.01 -13.24 3.56
CA GLY A 219 24.89 -11.79 3.58
C GLY A 219 23.57 -11.27 3.02
N SER A 220 23.23 -10.02 3.38
CA SER A 220 22.00 -9.38 2.90
C SER A 220 21.99 -9.14 1.39
N VAL A 221 23.18 -8.95 0.79
CA VAL A 221 23.41 -8.72 -0.63
C VAL A 221 24.79 -9.31 -0.99
N VAL A 222 24.87 -10.13 -2.02
CA VAL A 222 26.11 -10.76 -2.52
C VAL A 222 26.21 -10.57 -4.04
N PRO A 223 27.41 -10.34 -4.61
CA PRO A 223 27.59 -10.21 -6.05
C PRO A 223 27.42 -11.55 -6.76
N VAL A 224 26.88 -11.51 -7.98
CA VAL A 224 26.74 -12.67 -8.86
C VAL A 224 27.75 -12.54 -9.99
N SER A 225 28.62 -13.54 -10.15
CA SER A 225 29.52 -13.60 -11.31
C SER A 225 28.77 -14.02 -12.57
N ARG A 226 29.32 -13.72 -13.74
CA ARG A 226 28.73 -14.16 -15.03
C ARG A 226 28.66 -15.68 -15.16
N GLU A 227 29.64 -16.38 -14.60
CA GLU A 227 29.67 -17.84 -14.50
C GLU A 227 28.52 -18.34 -13.63
N GLN A 228 28.38 -17.83 -12.40
CA GLN A 228 27.28 -18.17 -11.49
C GLN A 228 25.90 -17.90 -12.11
N TRP A 229 25.76 -16.79 -12.83
CA TRP A 229 24.54 -16.43 -13.56
C TRP A 229 24.20 -17.44 -14.67
N THR A 230 25.20 -17.80 -15.46
CA THR A 230 25.06 -18.73 -16.58
C THR A 230 24.80 -20.16 -16.09
N ASP A 231 25.56 -20.62 -15.10
CA ASP A 231 25.44 -21.96 -14.52
C ASP A 231 24.12 -22.16 -13.80
N PHE A 232 23.68 -21.15 -13.03
CA PHE A 232 22.37 -21.19 -12.39
C PHE A 232 21.24 -21.06 -13.41
N ASN A 233 21.44 -20.39 -14.54
CA ASN A 233 20.46 -20.13 -15.60
C ASN A 233 19.05 -19.84 -15.03
N PRO A 234 18.82 -18.71 -14.33
CA PRO A 234 17.53 -18.42 -13.72
C PRO A 234 16.41 -18.46 -14.77
N GLN A 235 15.29 -19.09 -14.41
CA GLN A 235 14.09 -19.21 -15.25
C GLN A 235 13.02 -18.20 -14.86
N VAL A 236 13.10 -17.66 -13.65
CA VAL A 236 12.26 -16.57 -13.15
C VAL A 236 13.15 -15.59 -12.39
N LEU A 237 13.00 -14.30 -12.69
CA LEU A 237 13.66 -13.22 -11.96
C LEU A 237 12.62 -12.37 -11.25
N TYR A 238 12.94 -11.90 -10.05
CA TYR A 238 12.13 -10.85 -9.42
C TYR A 238 12.93 -9.80 -8.68
N GLY A 239 12.37 -8.60 -8.59
CA GLY A 239 12.96 -7.44 -7.91
C GLY A 239 12.00 -6.73 -6.97
N CYS A 240 12.49 -5.71 -6.28
CA CYS A 240 11.64 -4.79 -5.52
C CYS A 240 11.35 -3.51 -6.31
N GLY A 241 10.12 -3.02 -6.22
CA GLY A 241 9.63 -1.92 -7.04
C GLY A 241 9.13 -2.39 -8.41
N TRP A 242 8.68 -1.43 -9.22
CA TRP A 242 8.13 -1.66 -10.56
C TRP A 242 9.12 -1.27 -11.67
N ASP A 243 10.32 -0.84 -11.29
CA ASP A 243 11.35 -0.35 -12.20
C ASP A 243 12.15 -1.49 -12.85
N LEU A 244 12.17 -2.67 -12.22
CA LEU A 244 12.78 -3.86 -12.82
C LEU A 244 11.86 -4.38 -13.92
N LYS A 245 12.30 -4.25 -15.16
CA LYS A 245 11.58 -4.68 -16.35
C LYS A 245 12.47 -5.52 -17.25
N ALA A 246 11.85 -6.23 -18.19
CA ALA A 246 12.59 -7.06 -19.13
C ALA A 246 13.46 -6.26 -20.12
N ASP A 247 13.19 -4.96 -20.27
CA ASP A 247 13.92 -4.01 -21.09
C ASP A 247 14.98 -3.21 -20.30
N ASP A 248 15.35 -3.65 -19.09
CA ASP A 248 16.47 -3.05 -18.38
C ASP A 248 17.77 -3.23 -19.21
N PRO A 249 18.56 -2.16 -19.47
CA PRO A 249 19.77 -2.23 -20.31
C PRO A 249 20.79 -3.28 -19.87
N ILE A 250 20.80 -3.68 -18.58
CA ILE A 250 21.69 -4.75 -18.12
C ILE A 250 21.37 -6.09 -18.81
N PHE A 251 20.11 -6.33 -19.17
CA PHE A 251 19.67 -7.55 -19.85
C PHE A 251 19.90 -7.54 -21.36
N GLU A 252 20.40 -6.44 -21.93
CA GLU A 252 20.86 -6.39 -23.32
C GLU A 252 22.33 -6.81 -23.46
N GLN A 253 23.10 -6.69 -22.38
CA GLN A 253 24.53 -6.96 -22.37
C GLN A 253 24.83 -8.45 -22.55
N GLU A 254 25.86 -8.74 -23.38
CA GLU A 254 26.37 -10.10 -23.57
C GLU A 254 26.76 -10.72 -22.22
N GLY A 255 26.37 -11.98 -22.00
CA GLY A 255 26.61 -12.73 -20.76
C GLY A 255 25.55 -12.53 -19.67
N TRP A 256 24.64 -11.56 -19.80
CA TRP A 256 23.46 -11.43 -18.95
C TRP A 256 22.17 -11.82 -19.68
N ASN A 257 22.11 -11.55 -20.99
CA ASN A 257 20.96 -11.76 -21.86
C ASN A 257 20.62 -13.23 -22.22
N GLN A 258 21.49 -14.18 -21.85
CA GLN A 258 21.43 -15.57 -22.35
C GLN A 258 20.57 -16.51 -21.50
N VAL A 259 20.16 -16.10 -20.31
CA VAL A 259 19.43 -16.97 -19.39
C VAL A 259 17.94 -17.04 -19.73
N ASP A 260 17.30 -18.15 -19.35
CA ASP A 260 15.91 -18.45 -19.70
C ASP A 260 14.95 -17.34 -19.26
N ALA A 261 15.13 -16.78 -18.07
CA ALA A 261 14.27 -15.72 -17.54
C ALA A 261 14.25 -14.47 -18.44
N VAL A 262 15.40 -14.08 -19.00
CA VAL A 262 15.49 -12.92 -19.91
C VAL A 262 14.89 -13.27 -21.26
N ARG A 263 15.27 -14.40 -21.84
CA ARG A 263 14.78 -14.86 -23.16
C ARG A 263 13.27 -15.08 -23.20
N GLN A 264 12.68 -15.51 -22.09
CA GLN A 264 11.24 -15.78 -21.95
C GLN A 264 10.48 -14.61 -21.31
N HIS A 265 11.13 -13.47 -21.07
CA HIS A 265 10.53 -12.29 -20.42
C HIS A 265 9.87 -12.58 -19.07
N ARG A 266 10.43 -13.50 -18.27
CA ARG A 266 9.96 -13.87 -16.92
C ARG A 266 10.65 -13.06 -15.83
N ILE A 267 10.52 -11.74 -15.92
CA ILE A 267 11.11 -10.76 -14.99
C ILE A 267 9.96 -10.00 -14.33
N HIS A 268 9.86 -10.11 -13.00
CA HIS A 268 8.71 -9.60 -12.26
C HIS A 268 9.10 -8.57 -11.20
N GLY A 269 8.43 -7.42 -11.19
CA GLY A 269 8.51 -6.45 -10.11
C GLY A 269 7.47 -6.74 -9.03
N PHE A 270 7.86 -6.58 -7.76
CA PHE A 270 6.92 -6.65 -6.63
C PHE A 270 7.10 -5.46 -5.69
N PRO A 271 6.05 -5.06 -4.95
CA PRO A 271 6.18 -4.04 -3.91
C PRO A 271 7.32 -4.33 -2.93
N CYS A 272 8.13 -3.30 -2.64
CA CYS A 272 9.26 -3.41 -1.70
C CYS A 272 8.83 -3.92 -0.31
N ALA A 273 7.61 -3.59 0.14
CA ALA A 273 7.06 -4.09 1.39
C ALA A 273 6.85 -5.62 1.44
N LEU A 274 6.80 -6.29 0.29
CA LEU A 274 6.65 -7.75 0.19
C LEU A 274 7.99 -8.48 0.03
N THR A 275 8.98 -7.85 -0.60
CA THR A 275 10.25 -8.49 -0.97
C THR A 275 11.43 -8.11 -0.08
N CYS A 276 11.42 -6.90 0.48
CA CYS A 276 12.49 -6.38 1.33
C CYS A 276 12.18 -6.51 2.82
N ARG A 277 10.97 -6.97 3.17
CA ARG A 277 10.49 -7.11 4.56
C ARG A 277 9.94 -8.52 4.73
N ALA A 278 10.17 -9.12 5.88
CA ALA A 278 9.45 -10.30 6.31
C ALA A 278 8.78 -9.97 7.66
N GLY A 279 7.49 -10.27 7.76
CA GLY A 279 6.63 -9.74 8.82
C GLY A 279 5.17 -10.01 8.50
N VAL A 280 4.37 -8.95 8.42
CA VAL A 280 2.91 -9.00 8.25
C VAL A 280 2.47 -9.81 7.03
N HIS A 281 3.19 -9.67 5.91
CA HIS A 281 2.80 -10.16 4.57
C HIS A 281 3.63 -11.33 4.05
N LEU A 282 4.31 -12.07 4.93
CA LEU A 282 5.22 -13.15 4.54
C LEU A 282 4.53 -14.24 3.70
N GLY A 283 3.40 -14.76 4.20
CA GLY A 283 2.58 -15.76 3.52
C GLY A 283 1.88 -15.21 2.29
N ASP A 284 1.47 -13.92 2.32
CA ASP A 284 0.88 -13.23 1.17
C ASP A 284 1.86 -13.22 -0.02
N PHE A 285 3.14 -12.89 0.23
CA PHE A 285 4.17 -12.86 -0.82
C PHE A 285 4.53 -14.25 -1.33
N VAL A 286 4.72 -15.23 -0.44
CA VAL A 286 5.03 -16.62 -0.86
C VAL A 286 3.90 -17.18 -1.74
N ALA A 287 2.65 -16.90 -1.40
CA ALA A 287 1.51 -17.32 -2.22
C ALA A 287 1.49 -16.70 -3.61
N TRP A 288 1.75 -15.39 -3.70
CA TRP A 288 1.80 -14.70 -4.98
C TRP A 288 3.00 -15.13 -5.83
N LEU A 289 4.17 -15.32 -5.21
CA LEU A 289 5.35 -15.82 -5.91
C LEU A 289 5.12 -17.23 -6.45
N ALA A 290 4.53 -18.14 -5.66
CA ALA A 290 4.25 -19.51 -6.09
C ALA A 290 3.30 -19.56 -7.30
N SER A 291 2.24 -18.76 -7.28
CA SER A 291 1.28 -18.73 -8.38
C SER A 291 1.86 -18.12 -9.67
N LEU A 292 2.83 -17.22 -9.57
CA LEU A 292 3.57 -16.71 -10.73
C LEU A 292 4.60 -17.72 -11.28
N ILE A 293 5.21 -18.52 -10.41
CA ILE A 293 6.14 -19.56 -10.84
C ILE A 293 5.39 -20.66 -11.61
N TYR A 294 4.23 -21.07 -11.10
CA TYR A 294 3.42 -22.22 -11.53
C TYR A 294 2.01 -21.81 -11.98
N SER A 295 1.91 -20.77 -12.81
CA SER A 295 0.61 -20.19 -13.20
C SER A 295 -0.29 -21.19 -13.94
N GLU A 296 0.29 -22.00 -14.82
CA GLU A 296 -0.45 -23.03 -15.57
C GLU A 296 -0.96 -24.12 -14.63
N GLU A 297 -0.10 -24.64 -13.75
CA GLU A 297 -0.49 -25.69 -12.81
C GLU A 297 -1.49 -25.21 -11.77
N PHE A 298 -1.42 -23.94 -11.34
CA PHE A 298 -2.35 -23.39 -10.35
C PHE A 298 -3.69 -22.94 -10.96
N ALA A 299 -3.75 -22.68 -12.27
CA ALA A 299 -4.98 -22.35 -12.99
C ALA A 299 -5.87 -23.58 -13.23
N ASP A 300 -5.26 -24.77 -13.32
CA ASP A 300 -5.95 -26.03 -13.53
C ASP A 300 -6.78 -26.44 -12.30
N ALA A 301 -8.09 -26.63 -12.52
CA ALA A 301 -9.03 -27.03 -11.48
C ALA A 301 -8.71 -28.43 -10.92
N ASP A 302 -8.08 -29.31 -11.70
CA ASP A 302 -7.69 -30.65 -11.26
C ASP A 302 -6.52 -30.63 -10.25
N HIS A 303 -5.81 -29.50 -10.15
CA HIS A 303 -4.74 -29.26 -9.18
C HIS A 303 -5.18 -28.39 -7.99
N GLU A 304 -6.48 -28.10 -7.86
CA GLU A 304 -7.03 -27.45 -6.66
C GLU A 304 -7.02 -28.42 -5.47
N VAL A 305 -6.58 -27.94 -4.30
CA VAL A 305 -6.50 -28.73 -3.06
C VAL A 305 -7.63 -28.40 -2.08
N LEU A 306 -8.45 -27.40 -2.39
CA LEU A 306 -9.62 -26.95 -1.66
C LEU A 306 -10.81 -26.85 -2.63
N PRO A 307 -12.03 -27.25 -2.20
CA PRO A 307 -13.21 -27.13 -3.04
C PRO A 307 -13.61 -25.67 -3.20
N ARG A 308 -14.07 -25.31 -4.41
CA ARG A 308 -14.67 -24.00 -4.66
C ARG A 308 -16.01 -23.88 -3.94
N ARG A 309 -16.17 -22.87 -3.09
CA ARG A 309 -17.40 -22.61 -2.30
C ARG A 309 -17.37 -21.27 -1.58
N VAL A 310 -18.54 -20.78 -1.18
CA VAL A 310 -18.66 -19.72 -0.17
C VAL A 310 -18.29 -20.29 1.21
N LEU A 311 -17.35 -19.63 1.90
CA LEU A 311 -16.89 -19.99 3.25
C LEU A 311 -17.61 -19.21 4.34
N ASP A 312 -17.83 -17.92 4.12
CA ASP A 312 -18.40 -17.01 5.12
C ASP A 312 -19.13 -15.85 4.44
N ARG A 313 -20.03 -15.18 5.17
CA ARG A 313 -20.80 -14.04 4.70
C ARG A 313 -20.87 -12.96 5.79
N ARG A 314 -20.39 -11.77 5.46
CA ARG A 314 -20.53 -10.58 6.31
C ARG A 314 -21.67 -9.69 5.79
N PRO A 315 -22.71 -9.40 6.58
CA PRO A 315 -23.78 -8.48 6.19
C PRO A 315 -23.27 -7.07 5.87
N VAL A 316 -23.91 -6.43 4.91
CA VAL A 316 -23.70 -5.04 4.53
C VAL A 316 -25.03 -4.29 4.68
N ALA A 317 -25.04 -3.22 5.46
CA ALA A 317 -26.25 -2.44 5.70
C ALA A 317 -26.53 -1.50 4.51
N ILE A 318 -27.62 -1.75 3.79
CA ILE A 318 -28.15 -0.86 2.75
C ILE A 318 -29.64 -0.67 3.02
N ASP A 319 -30.00 0.53 3.44
CA ASP A 319 -31.38 0.90 3.74
C ASP A 319 -32.05 1.48 2.47
N LEU A 320 -32.46 0.58 1.57
CA LEU A 320 -33.26 0.84 0.37
C LEU A 320 -34.34 -0.23 0.24
N ASN A 321 -35.59 0.15 0.01
CA ASN A 321 -36.71 -0.80 -0.03
C ASN A 321 -36.54 -1.90 -1.09
N CYS A 322 -35.93 -1.58 -2.23
CA CYS A 322 -35.71 -2.53 -3.32
C CYS A 322 -34.66 -3.62 -3.00
N VAL A 323 -33.80 -3.41 -2.00
CA VAL A 323 -32.75 -4.37 -1.60
C VAL A 323 -33.33 -5.42 -0.67
N ALA A 324 -33.11 -6.70 -1.00
CA ALA A 324 -33.49 -7.85 -0.17
C ALA A 324 -32.37 -8.22 0.81
N SER A 325 -31.14 -8.33 0.30
CA SER A 325 -29.94 -8.62 1.09
C SER A 325 -28.71 -8.02 0.44
N ALA A 326 -27.72 -7.65 1.26
CA ALA A 326 -26.39 -7.29 0.79
C ALA A 326 -25.34 -7.91 1.71
N VAL A 327 -24.35 -8.59 1.12
CA VAL A 327 -23.28 -9.27 1.86
C VAL A 327 -21.95 -9.12 1.15
N VAL A 328 -20.85 -9.17 1.91
CA VAL A 328 -19.53 -9.54 1.38
C VAL A 328 -19.31 -11.02 1.72
N ALA A 329 -19.35 -11.87 0.71
CA ALA A 329 -19.02 -13.29 0.80
C ALA A 329 -17.51 -13.50 0.70
N ILE A 330 -16.97 -14.44 1.46
CA ILE A 330 -15.60 -14.96 1.29
C ILE A 330 -15.72 -16.28 0.57
N ASP A 331 -15.09 -16.39 -0.60
CA ASP A 331 -15.24 -17.52 -1.51
C ASP A 331 -13.88 -18.19 -1.74
N THR A 332 -13.83 -19.50 -1.94
CA THR A 332 -12.62 -20.20 -2.40
C THR A 332 -12.68 -20.39 -3.91
N ILE A 333 -11.72 -19.82 -4.64
CA ILE A 333 -11.53 -20.00 -6.09
C ILE A 333 -10.02 -20.09 -6.34
N HIS A 334 -9.55 -21.07 -7.13
CA HIS A 334 -8.13 -21.41 -7.28
C HIS A 334 -7.41 -21.65 -5.94
N ASP A 335 -8.10 -22.25 -4.97
CA ASP A 335 -7.69 -22.43 -3.55
C ASP A 335 -7.51 -21.16 -2.71
N PHE A 336 -7.55 -19.97 -3.32
CA PHE A 336 -7.31 -18.73 -2.61
C PHE A 336 -8.62 -18.11 -2.11
N PRO A 337 -8.59 -17.39 -0.98
CA PRO A 337 -9.75 -16.64 -0.49
C PRO A 337 -9.99 -15.40 -1.35
N ASN A 338 -11.07 -15.45 -2.13
CA ASN A 338 -11.65 -14.36 -2.90
C ASN A 338 -12.77 -13.70 -2.08
N LYS A 339 -13.25 -12.53 -2.50
CA LYS A 339 -14.33 -11.83 -1.79
C LYS A 339 -15.34 -11.20 -2.73
N SER A 340 -16.61 -11.54 -2.61
CA SER A 340 -17.67 -11.03 -3.49
C SER A 340 -18.66 -10.16 -2.74
N LEU A 341 -18.82 -8.90 -3.14
CA LEU A 341 -19.99 -8.11 -2.78
C LEU A 341 -21.19 -8.64 -3.59
N ILE A 342 -22.25 -9.06 -2.91
CA ILE A 342 -23.47 -9.60 -3.51
C ILE A 342 -24.64 -8.78 -2.97
N ILE A 343 -25.43 -8.19 -3.86
CA ILE A 343 -26.62 -7.39 -3.53
C ILE A 343 -27.80 -7.99 -4.28
N ASP A 344 -28.71 -8.62 -3.53
CA ASP A 344 -29.92 -9.21 -4.06
C ASP A 344 -31.11 -8.24 -3.91
N PHE A 345 -31.98 -8.20 -4.90
CA PHE A 345 -33.16 -7.33 -4.93
C PHE A 345 -34.46 -8.11 -4.71
N LYS A 346 -35.46 -7.45 -4.12
CA LYS A 346 -36.79 -8.05 -3.88
C LYS A 346 -37.59 -8.29 -5.16
N SER A 347 -37.23 -7.61 -6.24
CA SER A 347 -37.85 -7.74 -7.56
C SER A 347 -36.90 -7.21 -8.64
N PRO A 348 -37.08 -7.62 -9.91
CA PRO A 348 -36.15 -7.29 -10.98
C PRO A 348 -35.90 -5.79 -11.14
N ARG A 349 -34.65 -5.43 -11.40
CA ARG A 349 -34.17 -4.06 -11.62
C ARG A 349 -33.66 -3.91 -13.05
N ARG A 350 -33.74 -2.68 -13.54
CA ARG A 350 -33.00 -2.21 -14.70
C ARG A 350 -31.70 -1.59 -14.23
N ILE A 351 -30.64 -1.86 -14.96
CA ILE A 351 -29.30 -1.35 -14.67
C ILE A 351 -28.65 -0.82 -15.95
N VAL A 352 -27.63 0.02 -15.77
CA VAL A 352 -26.61 0.23 -16.80
C VAL A 352 -25.25 -0.12 -16.18
N SER A 353 -24.54 -1.05 -16.81
CA SER A 353 -23.19 -1.48 -16.45
C SER A 353 -22.21 -1.02 -17.53
N THR A 354 -21.05 -0.52 -17.13
CA THR A 354 -19.97 -0.23 -18.10
C THR A 354 -19.35 -1.48 -18.68
N LEU A 355 -19.51 -2.65 -18.05
CA LEU A 355 -19.05 -3.95 -18.57
C LEU A 355 -20.06 -4.61 -19.50
N GLU A 356 -21.35 -4.46 -19.22
CA GLU A 356 -22.40 -5.26 -19.88
C GLU A 356 -23.45 -4.43 -20.62
N GLY A 357 -23.38 -3.10 -20.57
CA GLY A 357 -24.38 -2.21 -21.14
C GLY A 357 -25.66 -2.12 -20.30
N GLU A 358 -26.76 -1.72 -20.95
CA GLU A 358 -28.09 -1.66 -20.32
C GLU A 358 -28.70 -3.07 -20.23
N ARG A 359 -29.18 -3.45 -19.05
CA ARG A 359 -29.85 -4.74 -18.81
C ARG A 359 -31.14 -4.55 -18.02
N ASP A 360 -32.11 -5.41 -18.28
CA ASP A 360 -33.37 -5.50 -17.52
C ASP A 360 -33.50 -6.91 -16.93
N GLY A 361 -34.40 -7.11 -15.97
CA GLY A 361 -34.60 -8.41 -15.33
C GLY A 361 -33.56 -8.79 -14.26
N ILE A 362 -32.75 -7.83 -13.78
CA ILE A 362 -31.62 -8.13 -12.88
C ILE A 362 -32.10 -8.27 -11.44
N LEU A 363 -31.81 -9.41 -10.82
CA LEU A 363 -32.10 -9.71 -9.41
C LEU A 363 -30.89 -9.57 -8.52
N THR A 364 -29.67 -9.65 -9.08
CA THR A 364 -28.43 -9.56 -8.31
C THR A 364 -27.43 -8.64 -9.01
N VAL A 365 -26.82 -7.73 -8.26
CA VAL A 365 -25.60 -7.04 -8.70
C VAL A 365 -24.46 -7.31 -7.73
N GLY A 366 -23.23 -7.21 -8.21
CA GLY A 366 -22.08 -7.43 -7.34
C GLY A 366 -20.77 -6.89 -7.86
N ASN A 367 -19.74 -7.07 -7.05
CA ASN A 367 -18.35 -6.77 -7.39
C ASN A 367 -17.47 -7.87 -6.78
N HIS A 368 -16.68 -8.54 -7.59
CA HIS A 368 -15.86 -9.68 -7.19
C HIS A 368 -14.39 -9.28 -7.07
N TYR A 369 -13.79 -9.52 -5.90
CA TYR A 369 -12.38 -9.32 -5.64
C TYR A 369 -11.57 -10.59 -5.92
N THR A 370 -10.61 -10.45 -6.83
CA THR A 370 -9.59 -11.46 -7.15
C THR A 370 -8.27 -11.09 -6.46
N PRO A 371 -7.70 -11.94 -5.58
CA PRO A 371 -6.49 -11.63 -4.84
C PRO A 371 -5.22 -11.78 -5.71
N PRO A 372 -4.07 -11.18 -5.32
CA PRO A 372 -2.84 -11.21 -6.10
C PRO A 372 -2.38 -12.59 -6.59
N PRO A 373 -2.47 -13.67 -5.80
CA PRO A 373 -2.12 -15.00 -6.28
C PRO A 373 -2.96 -15.47 -7.47
N CYS A 374 -4.20 -14.99 -7.63
CA CYS A 374 -5.08 -15.37 -8.73
C CYS A 374 -4.89 -14.53 -10.00
N TRP A 375 -4.22 -13.38 -9.95
CA TRP A 375 -4.13 -12.46 -11.10
C TRP A 375 -3.48 -13.09 -12.34
N ALA A 376 -2.54 -14.02 -12.14
CA ALA A 376 -1.88 -14.74 -13.22
C ALA A 376 -2.55 -16.09 -13.58
N LEU A 377 -3.57 -16.51 -12.82
CA LEU A 377 -4.20 -17.83 -12.96
C LEU A 377 -5.43 -17.77 -13.85
N THR A 378 -6.18 -16.68 -13.75
CA THR A 378 -7.37 -16.51 -14.57
C THR A 378 -6.94 -16.38 -16.03
N PRO A 379 -7.34 -17.33 -16.90
CA PRO A 379 -7.05 -17.22 -18.31
C PRO A 379 -7.59 -15.89 -18.85
N MET A 380 -6.90 -15.29 -19.81
CA MET A 380 -7.40 -14.11 -20.55
C MET A 380 -8.57 -14.49 -21.49
N THR A 381 -9.54 -15.28 -21.02
CA THR A 381 -10.75 -15.71 -21.74
C THR A 381 -11.84 -14.64 -21.73
N GLY A 382 -11.55 -13.47 -21.17
CA GLY A 382 -12.46 -12.32 -21.09
C GLY A 382 -13.54 -12.48 -20.03
N LEU A 383 -14.57 -11.62 -20.11
CA LEU A 383 -15.64 -11.54 -19.11
C LEU A 383 -16.41 -12.86 -18.92
N GLU A 384 -16.50 -13.69 -19.97
CA GLU A 384 -17.24 -14.95 -19.91
C GLU A 384 -16.60 -15.97 -18.97
N GLY A 385 -15.27 -16.10 -19.00
CA GLY A 385 -14.54 -17.01 -18.10
C GLY A 385 -14.76 -16.65 -16.64
N LEU A 386 -14.69 -15.35 -16.32
CA LEU A 386 -14.96 -14.83 -14.98
C LEU A 386 -16.37 -15.18 -14.48
N HIS A 387 -17.38 -15.09 -15.35
CA HIS A 387 -18.75 -15.49 -15.01
C HIS A 387 -18.87 -17.00 -14.76
N GLN A 388 -18.23 -17.83 -15.59
CA GLN A 388 -18.25 -19.28 -15.46
C GLN A 388 -17.58 -19.77 -14.18
N GLU A 389 -16.53 -19.08 -13.74
CA GLU A 389 -15.84 -19.37 -12.48
C GLU A 389 -16.64 -18.94 -11.25
N LEU A 390 -17.21 -17.74 -11.27
CA LEU A 390 -17.82 -17.13 -10.09
C LEU A 390 -19.27 -17.57 -9.83
N TYR A 391 -20.13 -17.49 -10.84
CA TYR A 391 -21.57 -17.61 -10.64
C TYR A 391 -22.04 -18.95 -10.08
N PRO A 392 -21.44 -20.11 -10.45
CA PRO A 392 -21.73 -21.37 -9.78
C PRO A 392 -21.34 -21.38 -8.30
N VAL A 393 -20.26 -20.69 -7.93
CA VAL A 393 -19.76 -20.65 -6.54
C VAL A 393 -20.70 -19.85 -5.64
N ILE A 394 -21.23 -18.74 -6.13
CA ILE A 394 -22.15 -17.87 -5.38
C ILE A 394 -23.63 -18.24 -5.57
N ASP A 395 -23.92 -19.29 -6.35
CA ASP A 395 -25.25 -19.80 -6.67
C ASP A 395 -26.17 -18.73 -7.28
N ARG A 396 -25.75 -18.20 -8.44
CA ARG A 396 -26.50 -17.16 -9.17
C ARG A 396 -26.57 -17.46 -10.67
N GLU A 397 -27.69 -17.12 -11.29
CA GLU A 397 -27.87 -17.26 -12.73
C GLU A 397 -27.37 -16.03 -13.49
N LYS A 398 -26.59 -16.25 -14.55
CA LYS A 398 -26.05 -15.17 -15.40
C LYS A 398 -27.14 -14.25 -15.98
N ALA A 399 -28.29 -14.82 -16.36
CA ALA A 399 -29.36 -14.06 -17.01
C ALA A 399 -29.93 -12.94 -16.12
N SER A 400 -29.92 -13.13 -14.80
CA SER A 400 -30.48 -12.21 -13.79
C SER A 400 -29.41 -11.58 -12.89
N THR A 401 -28.13 -11.70 -13.25
CA THR A 401 -26.98 -11.26 -12.44
C THR A 401 -26.02 -10.40 -13.25
N SER A 402 -25.47 -9.34 -12.65
CA SER A 402 -24.47 -8.45 -13.26
C SER A 402 -23.36 -8.11 -12.26
N PHE A 403 -22.11 -8.43 -12.58
CA PHE A 403 -20.98 -8.24 -11.68
C PHE A 403 -19.90 -7.35 -12.29
N LEU A 404 -19.26 -6.58 -11.42
CA LEU A 404 -17.95 -5.98 -11.65
C LEU A 404 -16.85 -6.90 -11.10
N PHE A 405 -15.60 -6.70 -11.54
CA PHE A 405 -14.45 -7.50 -11.13
C PHE A 405 -13.30 -6.57 -10.74
N THR A 406 -12.61 -6.88 -9.64
CA THR A 406 -11.61 -5.98 -9.06
C THR A 406 -10.40 -6.66 -8.43
N GLY A 407 -9.24 -6.01 -8.55
CA GLY A 407 -8.04 -6.33 -7.77
C GLY A 407 -7.95 -5.60 -6.43
N ALA A 408 -8.89 -4.70 -6.11
CA ALA A 408 -8.94 -4.02 -4.81
C ALA A 408 -9.69 -4.86 -3.78
N ASP A 409 -9.13 -5.01 -2.57
CA ASP A 409 -9.64 -5.93 -1.56
C ASP A 409 -11.03 -5.48 -1.07
N MET A 410 -12.04 -6.35 -1.19
CA MET A 410 -13.40 -6.10 -0.73
C MET A 410 -13.52 -5.86 0.80
N GLY A 411 -12.51 -6.25 1.58
CA GLY A 411 -12.37 -5.88 2.98
C GLY A 411 -12.21 -4.36 3.19
N ASN A 412 -11.78 -3.65 2.14
CA ASN A 412 -11.62 -2.19 2.11
C ASN A 412 -12.78 -1.48 1.40
N LEU A 413 -13.91 -2.16 1.16
CA LEU A 413 -15.11 -1.58 0.55
C LEU A 413 -15.53 -0.28 1.26
N SER A 414 -15.70 0.78 0.49
CA SER A 414 -16.31 2.03 0.91
C SER A 414 -17.80 2.00 0.61
N ILE A 415 -18.61 2.48 1.54
CA ILE A 415 -20.07 2.57 1.38
C ILE A 415 -20.47 3.97 1.81
N GLN A 416 -20.86 4.79 0.85
CA GLN A 416 -21.26 6.17 1.07
C GLN A 416 -22.75 6.32 0.81
N LYS A 417 -23.41 7.13 1.64
CA LYS A 417 -24.84 7.44 1.54
C LYS A 417 -25.00 8.96 1.54
N GLU A 418 -25.78 9.46 0.58
CA GLU A 418 -26.25 10.84 0.58
C GLU A 418 -27.77 10.87 0.45
N THR A 419 -28.40 11.81 1.15
CA THR A 419 -29.85 11.97 1.17
C THR A 419 -30.22 13.44 1.00
N TYR A 420 -31.24 13.71 0.17
CA TYR A 420 -31.87 15.02 0.07
C TYR A 420 -33.38 14.86 -0.03
N ARG A 421 -34.10 15.34 0.99
CA ARG A 421 -35.53 15.05 1.17
C ARG A 421 -35.73 13.53 1.10
N GLU A 422 -36.61 13.06 0.23
CA GLU A 422 -36.85 11.65 -0.01
C GLU A 422 -35.85 10.98 -0.99
N MET A 423 -34.95 11.71 -1.66
CA MET A 423 -33.95 11.09 -2.56
C MET A 423 -32.80 10.52 -1.74
N THR A 424 -32.46 9.25 -1.98
CA THR A 424 -31.30 8.59 -1.37
C THR A 424 -30.45 7.93 -2.45
N VAL A 425 -29.13 8.09 -2.33
CA VAL A 425 -28.12 7.47 -3.19
C VAL A 425 -27.10 6.77 -2.31
N TYR A 426 -26.73 5.55 -2.68
CA TYR A 426 -25.58 4.85 -2.15
C TYR A 426 -24.52 4.69 -3.25
N ALA A 427 -23.25 4.83 -2.90
CA ALA A 427 -22.12 4.39 -3.72
C ALA A 427 -21.31 3.35 -2.93
N LEU A 428 -21.20 2.14 -3.47
CA LEU A 428 -20.35 1.08 -2.96
C LEU A 428 -19.10 1.01 -3.83
N VAL A 429 -17.94 1.36 -3.26
CA VAL A 429 -16.72 1.65 -4.02
C VAL A 429 -15.55 0.80 -3.55
N THR A 430 -14.88 0.14 -4.51
CA THR A 430 -13.53 -0.39 -4.34
C THR A 430 -12.58 0.45 -5.18
N ALA A 431 -11.38 0.73 -4.67
CA ALA A 431 -10.40 1.55 -5.37
C ALA A 431 -8.98 1.19 -4.95
N GLY A 432 -8.07 1.11 -5.92
CA GLY A 432 -6.63 0.96 -5.73
C GLY A 432 -5.89 1.65 -6.86
N VAL A 433 -4.83 2.39 -6.54
CA VAL A 433 -4.16 3.33 -7.48
C VAL A 433 -2.64 3.18 -7.53
N ARG A 434 -2.08 2.18 -6.85
CA ARG A 434 -0.62 1.95 -6.84
C ARG A 434 -0.25 0.99 -7.97
N GLY A 435 0.52 1.48 -8.94
CA GLY A 435 1.09 0.68 -10.03
C GLY A 435 0.20 0.56 -11.28
N ASN A 436 -1.01 1.09 -11.27
CA ASN A 436 -2.00 0.95 -12.35
C ASN A 436 -2.82 2.23 -12.64
N ALA A 437 -2.52 3.33 -11.95
CA ALA A 437 -3.25 4.59 -12.13
C ALA A 437 -2.91 5.18 -13.50
N VAL A 438 -3.90 5.69 -14.20
CA VAL A 438 -3.81 6.08 -15.61
C VAL A 438 -4.35 7.48 -15.84
N ARG A 439 -3.64 8.25 -16.67
CA ARG A 439 -4.15 9.41 -17.39
C ARG A 439 -4.62 8.94 -18.76
N MET A 440 -5.91 8.62 -18.87
CA MET A 440 -6.48 7.96 -20.07
C MET A 440 -6.30 8.78 -21.37
N SER A 441 -6.09 10.09 -21.26
CA SER A 441 -5.82 10.97 -22.41
C SER A 441 -4.36 11.01 -22.88
N ARG A 442 -3.44 10.29 -22.22
CA ARG A 442 -1.99 10.33 -22.51
C ARG A 442 -1.33 8.96 -22.47
N ASP A 443 -1.70 8.13 -21.49
CA ASP A 443 -1.10 6.80 -21.32
C ASP A 443 -1.65 5.82 -22.37
N VAL A 444 -0.85 4.81 -22.71
CA VAL A 444 -1.23 3.76 -23.66
C VAL A 444 -1.98 2.65 -22.92
N GLY A 445 -3.14 2.26 -23.43
CA GLY A 445 -3.94 1.16 -22.87
C GLY A 445 -3.62 -0.20 -23.52
N ASN A 446 -3.75 -1.26 -22.73
CA ASN A 446 -3.75 -2.66 -23.21
C ASN A 446 -5.16 -3.08 -23.66
N TYR A 447 -5.26 -4.21 -24.38
CA TYR A 447 -6.51 -4.63 -25.05
C TYR A 447 -7.67 -4.96 -24.10
N TYR A 448 -7.44 -5.50 -22.90
CA TYR A 448 -8.50 -5.75 -21.90
C TYR A 448 -7.93 -6.14 -20.53
N GLU A 449 -8.36 -5.52 -19.42
CA GLU A 449 -7.96 -5.90 -18.05
C GLU A 449 -9.11 -5.64 -17.03
N PRO A 450 -9.24 -6.42 -15.92
CA PRO A 450 -10.26 -6.22 -14.88
C PRO A 450 -10.11 -4.95 -14.00
N GLY A 451 -11.24 -4.47 -13.44
CA GLY A 451 -11.43 -3.12 -12.86
C GLY A 451 -10.89 -2.78 -11.48
N THR A 452 -10.03 -1.76 -11.33
CA THR A 452 -9.51 -1.43 -9.98
C THR A 452 -10.32 -0.39 -9.23
N ILE A 453 -10.86 0.63 -9.90
CA ILE A 453 -11.87 1.53 -9.32
C ILE A 453 -13.26 1.13 -9.81
N ASN A 454 -14.01 0.42 -8.96
CA ASN A 454 -15.35 -0.04 -9.29
C ASN A 454 -16.38 0.63 -8.38
N MET A 455 -17.52 1.03 -8.95
CA MET A 455 -18.59 1.70 -8.22
C MET A 455 -19.95 1.07 -8.53
N ILE A 456 -20.68 0.64 -7.50
CA ILE A 456 -22.09 0.30 -7.62
C ILE A 456 -22.90 1.44 -7.03
N VAL A 457 -23.67 2.13 -7.87
CA VAL A 457 -24.53 3.25 -7.50
C VAL A 457 -25.96 2.76 -7.39
N LEU A 458 -26.53 2.82 -6.19
CA LEU A 458 -27.92 2.46 -5.92
C LEU A 458 -28.71 3.72 -5.57
N THR A 459 -29.99 3.76 -5.97
CA THR A 459 -30.91 4.82 -5.54
C THR A 459 -32.28 4.25 -5.16
N ASN A 460 -33.03 4.98 -4.34
CA ASN A 460 -34.44 4.66 -4.11
C ASN A 460 -35.37 5.18 -5.23
N ARG A 461 -34.88 6.01 -6.16
CA ARG A 461 -35.70 6.57 -7.25
C ARG A 461 -35.66 5.69 -8.50
N ARG A 462 -36.78 5.59 -9.22
CA ARG A 462 -36.79 4.95 -10.54
C ARG A 462 -36.09 5.85 -11.55
N LEU A 463 -35.10 5.34 -12.27
CA LEU A 463 -34.31 6.11 -13.22
C LEU A 463 -34.72 5.78 -14.66
N THR A 464 -34.83 6.79 -15.52
CA THR A 464 -34.92 6.56 -16.97
C THR A 464 -33.57 6.13 -17.55
N SER A 465 -33.53 5.54 -18.75
CA SER A 465 -32.26 5.20 -19.43
C SER A 465 -31.36 6.43 -19.64
N ARG A 466 -31.97 7.61 -19.90
CA ARG A 466 -31.26 8.90 -19.92
C ARG A 466 -30.66 9.25 -18.56
N ALA A 467 -31.40 9.08 -17.46
CA ALA A 467 -30.89 9.36 -16.13
C ALA A 467 -29.73 8.41 -15.76
N MET A 468 -29.84 7.11 -16.05
CA MET A 468 -28.80 6.12 -15.74
C MET A 468 -27.50 6.38 -16.50
N THR A 469 -27.57 6.72 -17.79
CA THR A 469 -26.37 7.07 -18.58
C THR A 469 -25.74 8.39 -18.10
N ARG A 470 -26.55 9.40 -17.71
CA ARG A 470 -26.03 10.63 -17.09
C ARG A 470 -25.40 10.39 -15.72
N ALA A 471 -25.91 9.42 -14.95
CA ALA A 471 -25.35 9.06 -13.65
C ALA A 471 -23.90 8.54 -13.75
N ILE A 472 -23.56 7.81 -14.81
CA ILE A 472 -22.19 7.35 -15.08
C ILE A 472 -21.23 8.55 -15.21
N ILE A 473 -21.65 9.62 -15.91
CA ILE A 473 -20.85 10.86 -16.05
C ILE A 473 -20.66 11.51 -14.68
N SER A 474 -21.73 11.72 -13.92
CA SER A 474 -21.66 12.35 -12.59
C SER A 474 -20.77 11.56 -11.62
N ALA A 475 -20.85 10.23 -11.63
CA ALA A 475 -19.97 9.37 -10.83
C ALA A 475 -18.51 9.45 -11.29
N THR A 476 -18.27 9.53 -12.61
CA THR A 476 -16.93 9.67 -13.19
C THR A 476 -16.28 11.01 -12.84
N GLU A 477 -17.04 12.11 -12.87
CA GLU A 477 -16.57 13.43 -12.43
C GLU A 477 -16.21 13.42 -10.94
N GLY A 478 -17.07 12.84 -10.09
CA GLY A 478 -16.80 12.69 -8.66
C GLY A 478 -15.53 11.86 -8.37
N LYS A 479 -15.36 10.74 -9.06
CA LYS A 479 -14.14 9.90 -9.01
C LYS A 479 -12.90 10.70 -9.42
N THR A 480 -12.96 11.41 -10.55
CA THR A 480 -11.81 12.14 -11.10
C THR A 480 -11.39 13.29 -10.16
N ALA A 481 -12.36 14.01 -9.58
CA ALA A 481 -12.09 15.03 -8.58
C ALA A 481 -11.41 14.44 -7.33
N ALA A 482 -11.84 13.25 -6.87
CA ALA A 482 -11.20 12.57 -5.74
C ALA A 482 -9.72 12.26 -6.02
N LEU A 483 -9.39 11.76 -7.21
CA LEU A 483 -8.01 11.48 -7.63
C LEU A 483 -7.17 12.75 -7.73
N GLN A 484 -7.74 13.83 -8.28
CA GLN A 484 -7.06 15.11 -8.41
C GLN A 484 -6.76 15.72 -7.04
N ASP A 485 -7.72 15.74 -6.12
CA ASP A 485 -7.55 16.29 -4.77
C ASP A 485 -6.59 15.44 -3.91
N LEU A 486 -6.45 14.16 -4.23
CA LEU A 486 -5.45 13.28 -3.66
C LEU A 486 -4.11 13.34 -4.41
N ASP A 487 -3.94 14.17 -5.45
CA ASP A 487 -2.75 14.21 -6.32
C ASP A 487 -2.25 12.79 -6.66
N ILE A 488 -3.15 11.95 -7.17
CA ILE A 488 -2.79 10.64 -7.68
C ILE A 488 -2.08 10.83 -9.03
N ARG A 489 -0.89 10.25 -9.17
CA ARG A 489 -0.08 10.34 -10.39
C ARG A 489 -0.33 9.14 -11.30
N SER A 490 -0.13 9.33 -12.61
CA SER A 490 -0.06 8.20 -13.53
C SER A 490 1.08 7.28 -13.11
N SER A 491 0.86 5.97 -13.16
CA SER A 491 1.90 4.98 -12.91
C SER A 491 2.91 4.87 -14.07
N TYR A 492 2.56 5.43 -15.23
CA TYR A 492 3.37 5.42 -16.46
C TYR A 492 4.11 6.75 -16.67
N LEU A 493 3.45 7.86 -16.36
CA LEU A 493 3.99 9.23 -16.48
C LEU A 493 3.92 9.98 -15.13
N PRO A 494 4.57 9.47 -14.07
CA PRO A 494 4.37 9.96 -12.70
C PRO A 494 4.82 11.42 -12.51
N LEU A 495 5.84 11.86 -13.26
CA LEU A 495 6.40 13.20 -13.20
C LEU A 495 5.50 14.27 -13.81
N THR A 496 4.75 13.96 -14.88
CA THR A 496 4.08 14.97 -15.72
C THR A 496 2.57 14.78 -15.82
N ALA A 497 2.02 13.64 -15.40
CA ALA A 497 0.60 13.35 -15.52
C ALA A 497 -0.07 13.01 -14.18
N ALA A 498 -1.13 13.76 -13.86
CA ALA A 498 -2.09 13.38 -12.82
C ALA A 498 -3.08 12.35 -13.40
N ALA A 499 -3.37 11.29 -12.65
CA ALA A 499 -4.28 10.24 -13.06
C ALA A 499 -5.74 10.73 -13.08
N THR A 500 -6.54 10.16 -13.98
CA THR A 500 -7.99 10.40 -14.09
C THR A 500 -8.82 9.17 -13.71
N GLY A 501 -8.16 8.03 -13.53
CA GLY A 501 -8.75 6.75 -13.22
C GLY A 501 -7.67 5.68 -13.09
N THR A 502 -8.08 4.43 -13.17
CA THR A 502 -7.22 3.30 -13.54
C THR A 502 -7.57 2.83 -14.94
N GLY A 503 -6.75 1.96 -15.53
CA GLY A 503 -7.01 1.43 -16.87
C GLY A 503 -8.34 0.67 -17.02
N THR A 504 -9.02 0.40 -15.91
CA THR A 504 -10.06 -0.62 -15.84
C THR A 504 -11.31 -0.17 -15.06
N ASP A 505 -11.49 1.12 -14.81
CA ASP A 505 -12.59 1.64 -13.99
C ASP A 505 -13.99 1.18 -14.48
N ASN A 506 -14.84 0.70 -13.58
CA ASN A 506 -16.19 0.24 -13.93
C ASN A 506 -17.30 0.75 -13.01
N ILE A 507 -18.51 0.89 -13.55
CA ILE A 507 -19.68 1.42 -12.83
C ILE A 507 -20.93 0.60 -13.17
N ILE A 508 -21.71 0.23 -12.14
CA ILE A 508 -23.10 -0.20 -12.29
C ILE A 508 -23.99 0.86 -11.67
N VAL A 509 -24.99 1.33 -12.41
CA VAL A 509 -26.08 2.18 -11.89
C VAL A 509 -27.35 1.35 -11.83
N VAL A 510 -27.97 1.26 -10.65
CA VAL A 510 -29.18 0.47 -10.42
C VAL A 510 -30.37 1.38 -10.12
N GLN A 511 -31.48 1.17 -10.83
CA GLN A 511 -32.72 1.90 -10.53
C GLN A 511 -33.38 1.45 -9.22
N GLY A 512 -34.02 2.38 -8.52
CA GLY A 512 -34.91 2.11 -7.40
C GLY A 512 -36.35 1.80 -7.80
N ASP A 513 -37.24 1.79 -6.82
CA ASP A 513 -38.67 1.52 -6.95
C ASP A 513 -39.58 2.73 -6.64
N GLY A 514 -39.01 3.85 -6.20
CA GLY A 514 -39.73 5.08 -5.89
C GLY A 514 -40.07 5.94 -7.12
N ALA A 515 -40.38 7.21 -6.85
CA ALA A 515 -40.74 8.19 -7.90
C ALA A 515 -39.68 8.28 -9.02
N ALA A 516 -40.14 8.58 -10.22
CA ALA A 516 -39.29 8.67 -11.40
C ALA A 516 -38.38 9.89 -11.39
N VAL A 517 -37.14 9.72 -11.86
CA VAL A 517 -36.16 10.77 -12.14
C VAL A 517 -35.64 10.56 -13.56
N ASP A 518 -35.67 11.63 -14.35
CA ASP A 518 -35.35 11.61 -15.78
C ASP A 518 -33.95 12.15 -16.12
N ASN A 519 -33.27 12.76 -15.15
CA ASN A 519 -31.95 13.37 -15.32
C ASN A 519 -31.08 13.15 -14.06
N ALA A 520 -29.80 12.91 -14.29
CA ALA A 520 -28.78 12.73 -13.25
C ALA A 520 -27.49 13.49 -13.56
N GLY A 521 -27.57 14.61 -14.29
CA GLY A 521 -26.42 15.47 -14.62
C GLY A 521 -26.08 16.53 -13.55
N GLY A 522 -24.98 17.26 -13.73
CA GLY A 522 -24.46 18.22 -12.73
C GLY A 522 -25.39 19.36 -12.30
N HIS A 523 -26.44 19.69 -13.06
CA HIS A 523 -27.42 20.74 -12.69
C HIS A 523 -28.66 20.18 -11.97
N CYS A 524 -28.67 18.90 -11.62
CA CYS A 524 -29.80 18.28 -10.92
C CYS A 524 -29.35 17.62 -9.62
N LYS A 525 -30.27 17.53 -8.67
CA LYS A 525 -29.97 17.00 -7.34
C LYS A 525 -29.51 15.54 -7.38
N MET A 526 -30.09 14.71 -8.24
CA MET A 526 -29.65 13.31 -8.38
C MET A 526 -28.19 13.21 -8.83
N GLY A 527 -27.77 14.02 -9.80
CA GLY A 527 -26.37 14.07 -10.25
C GLY A 527 -25.41 14.54 -9.17
N GLU A 528 -25.77 15.58 -8.42
CA GLU A 528 -25.00 16.06 -7.26
C GLU A 528 -24.79 14.96 -6.21
N LEU A 529 -25.86 14.26 -5.80
CA LEU A 529 -25.77 13.19 -4.78
C LEU A 529 -24.87 12.03 -5.27
N ILE A 530 -24.99 11.65 -6.54
CA ILE A 530 -24.15 10.62 -7.16
C ILE A 530 -22.69 11.06 -7.20
N ALA A 531 -22.39 12.28 -7.64
CA ALA A 531 -21.03 12.80 -7.70
C ALA A 531 -20.39 12.89 -6.29
N ARG A 532 -21.14 13.35 -5.28
CA ARG A 532 -20.67 13.44 -3.88
C ARG A 532 -20.39 12.07 -3.27
N THR A 533 -21.32 11.12 -3.42
CA THR A 533 -21.12 9.75 -2.93
C THR A 533 -19.95 9.06 -3.63
N ALA A 534 -19.79 9.23 -4.95
CA ALA A 534 -18.64 8.72 -5.69
C ALA A 534 -17.32 9.35 -5.22
N TYR A 535 -17.27 10.68 -5.06
CA TYR A 535 -16.10 11.40 -4.55
C TYR A 535 -15.68 10.91 -3.16
N ALA A 536 -16.61 10.89 -2.20
CA ALA A 536 -16.34 10.39 -0.85
C ALA A 536 -15.94 8.91 -0.87
N GLY A 537 -16.59 8.12 -1.73
CA GLY A 537 -16.38 6.68 -1.83
C GLY A 537 -14.98 6.32 -2.32
N VAL A 538 -14.55 6.97 -3.40
CA VAL A 538 -13.22 6.79 -3.98
C VAL A 538 -12.13 7.22 -2.99
N ARG A 539 -12.30 8.35 -2.30
CA ARG A 539 -11.32 8.81 -1.29
C ARG A 539 -11.17 7.82 -0.15
N GLU A 540 -12.29 7.37 0.41
CA GLU A 540 -12.25 6.40 1.52
C GLU A 540 -11.69 5.04 1.06
N ALA A 541 -12.07 4.57 -0.13
CA ALA A 541 -11.56 3.31 -0.68
C ALA A 541 -10.04 3.37 -0.93
N ILE A 542 -9.52 4.44 -1.52
CA ILE A 542 -8.07 4.66 -1.71
C ILE A 542 -7.34 4.73 -0.36
N PHE A 543 -7.92 5.40 0.64
CA PHE A 543 -7.36 5.43 1.98
C PHE A 543 -7.28 4.02 2.59
N LYS A 544 -8.38 3.25 2.55
CA LYS A 544 -8.43 1.89 3.10
C LYS A 544 -7.47 0.94 2.36
N GLN A 545 -7.37 1.04 1.03
CA GLN A 545 -6.58 0.15 0.18
C GLN A 545 -5.09 0.51 0.12
N ASN A 546 -4.75 1.78 -0.01
CA ASN A 546 -3.37 2.23 -0.28
C ASN A 546 -2.77 3.12 0.80
N GLY A 547 -3.54 3.48 1.85
CA GLY A 547 -3.10 4.38 2.91
C GLY A 547 -2.92 5.84 2.47
N ILE A 548 -3.38 6.19 1.26
CA ILE A 548 -3.17 7.52 0.69
C ILE A 548 -4.21 8.51 1.24
N VAL A 549 -3.72 9.66 1.67
CA VAL A 549 -4.50 10.81 2.13
C VAL A 549 -4.02 12.08 1.40
N GLY A 550 -4.80 13.15 1.45
CA GLY A 550 -4.43 14.42 0.81
C GLY A 550 -3.17 15.05 1.42
N ARG A 551 -3.03 15.00 2.74
CA ARG A 551 -1.83 15.47 3.45
C ARG A 551 -0.78 14.37 3.49
N ARG A 552 0.34 14.57 2.79
CA ARG A 552 1.48 13.64 2.74
C ARG A 552 2.76 14.42 2.90
N ASN A 553 3.75 13.84 3.56
CA ASN A 553 5.07 14.47 3.68
C ASN A 553 5.82 14.45 2.33
N ILE A 554 6.87 15.27 2.22
CA ILE A 554 7.64 15.40 0.98
C ILE A 554 8.21 14.06 0.47
N PHE A 555 8.66 13.16 1.36
CA PHE A 555 9.19 11.86 0.92
C PHE A 555 8.13 11.01 0.22
N GLN A 556 6.88 11.03 0.70
CA GLN A 556 5.77 10.35 0.02
C GLN A 556 5.49 11.00 -1.34
N ARG A 557 5.48 12.34 -1.41
CA ARG A 557 5.25 13.07 -2.67
C ARG A 557 6.30 12.78 -3.74
N LEU A 558 7.57 12.62 -3.31
CA LEU A 558 8.67 12.20 -4.18
C LEU A 558 8.49 10.75 -4.64
N VAL A 559 8.14 9.83 -3.72
CA VAL A 559 7.85 8.43 -4.07
C VAL A 559 6.70 8.31 -5.06
N ASP A 560 5.62 9.08 -4.89
CA ASP A 560 4.48 9.09 -5.81
C ASP A 560 4.86 9.59 -7.23
N ARG A 561 6.01 10.25 -7.36
CA ARG A 561 6.60 10.71 -8.62
C ARG A 561 7.76 9.83 -9.12
N HIS A 562 8.00 8.69 -8.46
CA HIS A 562 9.12 7.78 -8.71
C HIS A 562 10.49 8.46 -8.57
N LEU A 563 10.60 9.39 -7.63
CA LEU A 563 11.85 10.07 -7.30
C LEU A 563 12.40 9.53 -5.97
N SER A 564 13.45 8.73 -6.05
CA SER A 564 14.24 8.34 -4.88
C SER A 564 15.42 9.29 -4.71
N VAL A 565 15.58 9.86 -3.51
CA VAL A 565 16.74 10.72 -3.18
C VAL A 565 18.05 9.99 -3.48
N LEU A 566 18.15 8.72 -3.11
CA LEU A 566 19.35 7.92 -3.35
C LEU A 566 19.63 7.72 -4.85
N GLN A 567 18.61 7.45 -5.66
CA GLN A 567 18.79 7.28 -7.12
C GLN A 567 19.14 8.60 -7.81
N LEU A 568 18.60 9.72 -7.33
CA LEU A 568 18.92 11.04 -7.86
C LEU A 568 20.37 11.44 -7.54
N VAL A 569 20.87 11.06 -6.35
CA VAL A 569 22.26 11.30 -5.95
C VAL A 569 23.24 10.41 -6.72
N GLY A 570 22.96 9.10 -6.85
CA GLY A 570 23.88 8.18 -7.56
C GLY A 570 23.96 8.40 -9.08
N LYS A 571 23.14 9.30 -9.65
CA LYS A 571 23.26 9.80 -11.02
C LYS A 571 24.15 11.06 -11.12
N ALA A 572 24.53 11.65 -9.99
CA ALA A 572 25.54 12.69 -9.96
C ALA A 572 26.90 12.05 -10.20
N GLU A 573 27.75 12.66 -11.02
CA GLU A 573 29.06 12.14 -11.41
C GLU A 573 29.99 11.94 -10.19
N CYS A 574 29.96 10.77 -9.55
CA CYS A 574 30.93 10.35 -8.53
C CYS A 574 31.05 8.82 -8.46
N ASP A 575 32.29 8.31 -8.34
CA ASP A 575 32.64 6.89 -8.47
C ASP A 575 32.60 6.08 -7.16
N CYS A 576 31.95 6.56 -6.09
CA CYS A 576 31.94 5.84 -4.80
C CYS A 576 30.59 5.79 -4.07
N ILE A 577 30.04 4.57 -4.00
CA ILE A 577 28.73 4.22 -3.41
C ILE A 577 28.56 4.69 -1.95
N ASP A 578 29.63 4.73 -1.16
CA ASP A 578 29.58 5.11 0.25
C ASP A 578 29.49 6.65 0.45
N GLU A 579 30.10 7.44 -0.44
CA GLU A 579 29.96 8.89 -0.42
C GLU A 579 28.58 9.32 -0.92
N ASP A 580 28.04 8.65 -1.94
CA ASP A 580 26.67 8.87 -2.43
C ASP A 580 25.63 8.63 -1.35
N ARG A 581 25.77 7.53 -0.59
CA ARG A 581 24.88 7.23 0.53
C ARG A 581 24.99 8.26 1.64
N ALA A 582 26.19 8.74 1.94
CA ALA A 582 26.39 9.80 2.93
C ALA A 582 25.76 11.12 2.47
N PHE A 583 25.91 11.49 1.19
CA PHE A 583 25.30 12.69 0.61
C PHE A 583 23.77 12.60 0.57
N ALA A 584 23.22 11.48 0.07
CA ALA A 584 21.79 11.21 0.09
C ALA A 584 21.22 11.28 1.51
N GLY A 585 21.95 10.77 2.51
CA GLY A 585 21.60 10.91 3.92
C GLY A 585 21.53 12.36 4.39
N ARG A 586 22.46 13.24 3.96
CA ARG A 586 22.40 14.67 4.27
C ARG A 586 21.24 15.38 3.58
N VAL A 587 20.92 15.01 2.34
CA VAL A 587 19.74 15.50 1.63
C VAL A 587 18.46 15.08 2.36
N GLU A 588 18.35 13.81 2.75
CA GLU A 588 17.24 13.32 3.57
C GLU A 588 17.09 14.13 4.87
N GLN A 589 18.19 14.46 5.55
CA GLN A 589 18.15 15.32 6.73
C GLN A 589 17.64 16.73 6.43
N ALA A 590 18.09 17.35 5.33
CA ALA A 590 17.60 18.67 4.92
C ALA A 590 16.08 18.65 4.63
N LEU A 591 15.57 17.58 4.01
CA LEU A 591 14.14 17.40 3.75
C LEU A 591 13.29 17.18 5.01
N LEU A 592 13.90 16.96 6.18
CA LEU A 592 13.17 16.93 7.46
C LEU A 592 12.87 18.34 7.98
N ASP A 593 13.51 19.38 7.44
CA ASP A 593 13.20 20.78 7.72
C ASP A 593 11.89 21.17 7.01
N PRO A 594 10.87 21.67 7.74
CA PRO A 594 9.60 22.09 7.16
C PRO A 594 9.72 23.15 6.05
N MET A 595 10.71 24.03 6.11
CA MET A 595 10.95 25.06 5.09
C MET A 595 11.42 24.42 3.79
N VAL A 596 12.39 23.51 3.86
CA VAL A 596 12.94 22.82 2.68
C VAL A 596 11.90 21.88 2.08
N ALA A 597 11.17 21.13 2.92
CA ALA A 597 10.06 20.29 2.49
C ALA A 597 8.96 21.11 1.79
N GLY A 598 8.54 22.23 2.39
CA GLY A 598 7.52 23.11 1.82
C GLY A 598 7.94 23.77 0.51
N PHE A 599 9.22 24.13 0.38
CA PHE A 599 9.79 24.60 -0.90
C PHE A 599 9.64 23.55 -1.99
N LEU A 600 10.00 22.30 -1.72
CA LEU A 600 9.88 21.23 -2.70
C LEU A 600 8.42 20.89 -3.01
N GLU A 601 7.51 20.93 -2.01
CA GLU A 601 6.07 20.77 -2.25
C GLU A 601 5.52 21.85 -3.19
N ALA A 602 5.96 23.10 -3.04
CA ALA A 602 5.61 24.19 -3.95
C ALA A 602 6.22 23.98 -5.35
N ALA A 603 7.46 23.50 -5.43
CA ALA A 603 8.12 23.16 -6.68
C ALA A 603 7.33 22.13 -7.49
N LEU A 604 6.73 21.12 -6.84
CA LEU A 604 5.87 20.14 -7.51
C LEU A 604 4.63 20.79 -8.15
N ALA A 605 3.99 21.73 -7.46
CA ALA A 605 2.84 22.45 -7.98
C ALA A 605 3.21 23.41 -9.13
N ILE A 606 4.34 24.11 -9.01
CA ILE A 606 4.88 24.97 -10.07
C ILE A 606 5.24 24.15 -11.29
N SER A 607 5.88 23.00 -11.10
CA SER A 607 6.20 22.04 -12.16
C SER A 607 4.94 21.57 -12.90
N ASP A 608 3.89 21.15 -12.19
CA ASP A 608 2.62 20.77 -12.82
C ASP A 608 1.95 21.96 -13.55
N GLY A 609 2.14 23.19 -13.07
CA GLY A 609 1.67 24.42 -13.70
C GLY A 609 2.43 24.75 -14.99
N ALA A 610 3.75 24.62 -14.97
CA ALA A 610 4.62 24.88 -16.12
C ALA A 610 4.38 23.88 -17.26
N GLU A 611 4.26 22.60 -16.95
CA GLU A 611 3.93 21.54 -17.92
C GLU A 611 2.54 21.72 -18.57
N ARG A 612 1.67 22.52 -17.94
CA ARG A 612 0.34 22.87 -18.44
C ARG A 612 0.27 24.29 -19.00
N GLU A 613 1.42 24.93 -19.22
CA GLU A 613 1.56 26.30 -19.73
C GLU A 613 0.84 27.37 -18.86
N LYS A 614 0.56 27.05 -17.59
CA LYS A 614 -0.03 27.98 -16.61
C LYS A 614 1.03 28.82 -15.90
N VAL A 615 2.28 28.35 -15.90
CA VAL A 615 3.46 29.08 -15.41
C VAL A 615 4.45 29.16 -16.56
N ALA A 616 4.50 30.31 -17.23
CA ALA A 616 5.30 30.48 -18.45
C ALA A 616 6.73 30.98 -18.19
N ASP A 617 6.91 31.90 -17.24
CA ASP A 617 8.22 32.46 -16.89
C ASP A 617 8.68 31.94 -15.52
N LEU A 618 9.83 31.27 -15.50
CA LEU A 618 10.43 30.67 -14.31
C LEU A 618 11.53 31.53 -13.68
N LYS A 619 11.80 32.76 -14.15
CA LYS A 619 12.88 33.61 -13.62
C LYS A 619 12.76 33.88 -12.12
N ALA A 620 11.59 34.33 -11.66
CA ALA A 620 11.38 34.57 -10.22
C ALA A 620 11.51 33.27 -9.40
N TYR A 621 11.17 32.14 -10.00
CA TYR A 621 11.34 30.83 -9.38
C TYR A 621 12.81 30.39 -9.35
N GLN A 622 13.62 30.75 -10.35
CA GLN A 622 15.07 30.56 -10.36
C GLN A 622 15.75 31.32 -9.22
N ASP A 623 15.38 32.57 -9.01
CA ASP A 623 15.90 33.38 -7.90
C ASP A 623 15.55 32.76 -6.55
N TRP A 624 14.33 32.22 -6.41
CA TRP A 624 13.92 31.50 -5.21
C TRP A 624 14.72 30.21 -4.99
N CYS A 625 15.05 29.48 -6.07
CA CYS A 625 15.92 28.31 -6.00
C CYS A 625 17.33 28.67 -5.49
N LEU A 626 17.91 29.77 -5.95
CA LEU A 626 19.21 30.27 -5.47
C LEU A 626 19.16 30.68 -3.99
N ASP A 627 18.13 31.42 -3.57
CA ASP A 627 17.93 31.79 -2.17
C ASP A 627 17.80 30.55 -1.27
N MET A 628 17.02 29.55 -1.71
CA MET A 628 16.87 28.30 -0.95
C MET A 628 18.19 27.53 -0.83
N ALA A 629 18.96 27.42 -1.92
CA ALA A 629 20.28 26.81 -1.87
C ALA A 629 21.20 27.53 -0.89
N GLY A 630 21.18 28.87 -0.89
CA GLY A 630 21.97 29.69 0.03
C GLY A 630 21.57 29.53 1.50
N ARG A 631 20.27 29.46 1.78
CA ARG A 631 19.76 29.19 3.14
C ARG A 631 20.22 27.84 3.67
N ILE A 632 20.13 26.79 2.86
CA ILE A 632 20.58 25.45 3.27
C ILE A 632 22.11 25.43 3.46
N ALA A 633 22.86 26.12 2.60
CA ALA A 633 24.32 26.22 2.70
C ALA A 633 24.79 27.08 3.88
N GLY A 634 23.94 27.97 4.41
CA GLY A 634 24.31 28.98 5.41
C GLY A 634 25.16 30.13 4.84
N GLN A 635 25.22 30.27 3.51
CA GLN A 635 25.99 31.28 2.79
C GLN A 635 25.36 31.56 1.41
N PRO A 636 25.57 32.75 0.80
CA PRO A 636 25.05 33.04 -0.54
C PRO A 636 25.49 32.02 -1.60
N VAL A 637 24.59 31.74 -2.54
CA VAL A 637 24.82 30.84 -3.69
C VAL A 637 24.42 31.57 -4.96
N ASP A 638 25.42 31.92 -5.79
CA ASP A 638 25.20 32.66 -7.04
C ASP A 638 24.85 31.76 -8.23
N ALA A 639 25.13 30.46 -8.12
CA ALA A 639 24.87 29.46 -9.17
C ALA A 639 24.61 28.08 -8.57
N LEU A 640 23.64 27.37 -9.15
CA LEU A 640 23.33 25.97 -8.80
C LEU A 640 24.33 25.01 -9.45
N ILE A 641 24.69 23.97 -8.71
CA ILE A 641 25.40 22.81 -9.25
C ILE A 641 24.35 21.88 -9.87
N THR A 642 24.60 21.42 -11.09
CA THR A 642 23.71 20.49 -11.79
C THR A 642 23.99 19.06 -11.33
N PHE A 643 23.22 18.57 -10.37
CA PHE A 643 23.22 17.16 -9.96
C PHE A 643 22.17 16.34 -10.73
N VAL A 644 21.03 16.97 -11.03
CA VAL A 644 19.89 16.38 -11.73
C VAL A 644 19.85 16.99 -13.13
N ALA A 645 20.26 16.20 -14.12
CA ALA A 645 20.30 16.57 -15.55
C ALA A 645 19.37 15.71 -16.43
N ASP A 646 18.61 14.77 -15.84
CA ASP A 646 17.70 13.89 -16.56
C ASP A 646 16.57 14.71 -17.21
N GLU A 647 16.55 14.78 -18.54
CA GLU A 647 15.57 15.55 -19.32
C GLU A 647 14.11 15.08 -19.11
N LYS A 648 13.91 13.88 -18.56
CA LYS A 648 12.57 13.39 -18.19
C LYS A 648 12.01 14.10 -16.96
N ILE A 649 12.86 14.71 -16.14
CA ILE A 649 12.45 15.47 -14.96
C ILE A 649 12.09 16.90 -15.42
N PRO A 650 10.87 17.37 -15.17
CA PRO A 650 10.48 18.72 -15.58
C PRO A 650 11.42 19.79 -15.05
N ASN A 651 11.73 20.79 -15.88
CA ASN A 651 12.75 21.80 -15.60
C ASN A 651 12.57 22.47 -14.21
N ALA A 652 11.34 22.91 -13.89
CA ALA A 652 11.07 23.54 -12.60
C ALA A 652 11.37 22.62 -11.40
N LEU A 653 11.10 21.32 -11.52
CA LEU A 653 11.42 20.36 -10.47
C LEU A 653 12.92 20.09 -10.40
N ALA A 654 13.60 19.94 -11.55
CA ALA A 654 15.05 19.78 -11.62
C ALA A 654 15.78 20.96 -10.96
N MET A 655 15.34 22.20 -11.21
CA MET A 655 15.89 23.40 -10.56
C MET A 655 15.79 23.36 -9.03
N ALA A 656 14.64 22.97 -8.48
CA ALA A 656 14.46 22.87 -7.04
C ALA A 656 15.29 21.72 -6.42
N LEU A 657 15.39 20.57 -7.10
CA LEU A 657 16.24 19.48 -6.65
C LEU A 657 17.71 19.92 -6.63
N ASN A 658 18.18 20.56 -7.71
CA ASN A 658 19.53 21.11 -7.79
C ASN A 658 19.79 22.19 -6.73
N ALA A 659 18.78 23.00 -6.38
CA ALA A 659 18.88 23.96 -5.28
C ALA A 659 19.14 23.28 -3.93
N VAL A 660 18.33 22.27 -3.59
CA VAL A 660 18.52 21.52 -2.34
C VAL A 660 19.88 20.83 -2.32
N PHE A 661 20.26 20.17 -3.41
CA PHE A 661 21.51 19.41 -3.46
C PHE A 661 22.73 20.34 -3.42
N THR A 662 22.69 21.48 -4.12
CA THR A 662 23.72 22.53 -4.04
C THR A 662 23.86 23.05 -2.62
N GLY A 663 22.74 23.35 -1.97
CA GLY A 663 22.73 23.80 -0.58
C GLY A 663 23.38 22.79 0.36
N VAL A 664 23.01 21.52 0.25
CA VAL A 664 23.59 20.43 1.05
C VAL A 664 25.08 20.22 0.75
N ALA A 665 25.49 20.31 -0.52
CA ALA A 665 26.88 20.15 -0.92
C ALA A 665 27.78 21.26 -0.37
N ARG A 666 27.26 22.50 -0.29
CA ARG A 666 27.98 23.68 0.19
C ARG A 666 27.81 23.95 1.69
N ALA A 667 26.90 23.26 2.36
CA ALA A 667 26.74 23.36 3.81
C ALA A 667 28.02 22.87 4.50
N PRO A 668 28.50 23.56 5.55
CA PRO A 668 29.58 23.04 6.40
C PRO A 668 29.22 21.62 6.83
N GLN A 669 30.19 20.69 6.78
CA GLN A 669 29.95 19.36 7.32
C GLN A 669 29.55 19.51 8.79
N LEU A 670 28.27 19.33 9.10
CA LEU A 670 27.79 19.19 10.47
C LEU A 670 28.59 18.02 11.05
N GLN A 671 29.52 18.33 11.96
CA GLN A 671 30.20 17.30 12.74
C GLN A 671 29.09 16.49 13.42
N ALA A 672 28.99 15.22 13.03
CA ALA A 672 28.08 14.28 13.65
C ALA A 672 28.57 14.05 15.09
N ASN A 673 27.98 14.78 16.04
CA ASN A 673 28.04 14.46 17.46
C ASN A 673 26.82 13.62 17.84
#